data_AF-A0A0L0P3K9-F1
#
_entry.id   AF-A0A0L0P3K9-F1
#
_cell.length_a   1.000
_cell.length_b   1.000
_cell.length_c   1.000
_cell.angle_alpha   90.00
_cell.angle_beta   90.00
_cell.angle_gamma   90.00
#
_symmetry.space_group_name_H-M   'P 1'
#
loop_
_entity.id
_entity.type
_entity.pdbx_description
1 polymer ?
#
loop_
_entity_poly.entity_id
_entity_poly.type
_entity_poly.pdbx_seq_one_letter_code
_entity_poly.pdbx_strand_id
1 'polypeptide(L)'
;MSDAEFPDQDQVVEFDLPLHYDNARDFFGQHHELLHRLRLDDSDEYLVNVFTTVAALCDPYTQPEDNDTNPLSVACLADVAIALTYKQLLEHRHAEGLDQDDGEHLPPLLSSLRFTISIKFFSILDCIHRALNAEDPVRINALQDKMLIWELREPYWLPIFDELEEYEAKLCYYMACVLIFAIYKLFQPEDGSPYNPALNPYTDYFVRLWKAHTGILKLAFELDQALEEYAFQNSDEYFDTPENVKRALLGSSAIRCVLAYILNQAMPDIFSEEILKKDRKQHEYDIAEQPLLDFYDPLARKRTAGGSLISRFPHLQIAQFILRIHMPDIRPEHDSYEFMLRKQRFEVPHRFYRYERKMYRLQVEYVDRYDMDIDIRDYLDDEMKYVFFGYADSEEDEEEDQPSGGGEQESKFPMALRSDRNEKVDEEGIDWSDCARGENVKFSKSFLDLLDAPAFVNSMDDFTNLVDTTLMIGFLHPDLKHYSYFGESILRTIAQSIKDEDDEEVTEKLLPLSIYEFLVSPPKNPVYKLPSTYKPVSDMTVTRFEYLLAYNLDLAGCIIDEMLMCDGFRRTFIWFITHLVNYSPLLIDYVYELATGKRGDAKRGKESMHKFSRVGALELSTIERLMLLHEFLSNLSSWVFSHYDHTNQRLIALMSYVCLMLRRLIDEGIITTANSASYLDNYKGEIEVLLMTLMSDVPQARELFIEIKGGTGKTQEERLLWNRLMHKDTATLEETLEDISKLPLGLLTIWDRQDSTSRMKVVQLLERIRAACIYFYGASNYALETSDSKEEDLNLGTVVRDFRLLFQYFPLISRCKEVVFMISFHIALRNLMQVEPIFEAELPTMTAVDNEINESTSPNHGKKKKSKKRAKGN
;
A
#
# COMPACT_ATOMS: atom_id res chain seq x y z
N MET A 1 56.88 -14.83 26.56
CA MET A 1 56.90 -13.76 27.57
C MET A 1 55.49 -13.65 28.08
N SER A 2 55.35 -13.82 29.38
CA SER A 2 54.13 -14.11 30.11
C SER A 2 53.16 -12.95 30.18
N ASP A 3 51.88 -13.33 30.17
CA ASP A 3 50.71 -12.59 30.60
C ASP A 3 50.94 -11.84 31.91
N ALA A 4 50.44 -10.60 31.94
CA ALA A 4 50.14 -9.89 33.17
C ALA A 4 48.86 -9.09 32.93
N GLU A 5 47.74 -9.71 33.27
CA GLU A 5 46.46 -9.03 33.53
C GLU A 5 46.67 -8.02 34.66
N PHE A 6 46.31 -6.76 34.41
CA PHE A 6 46.14 -5.78 35.49
C PHE A 6 44.70 -5.92 36.02
N PRO A 7 44.50 -6.03 37.34
CA PRO A 7 43.18 -6.29 37.91
C PRO A 7 42.26 -5.06 37.81
N ASP A 8 40.98 -5.35 37.65
CA ASP A 8 39.85 -4.43 37.63
C ASP A 8 39.97 -3.34 38.69
N GLN A 9 39.91 -2.08 38.25
CA GLN A 9 39.56 -0.98 39.14
C GLN A 9 38.06 -1.11 39.41
N ASP A 10 37.71 -1.40 40.67
CA ASP A 10 36.34 -1.32 41.18
C ASP A 10 35.70 0.00 40.73
N GLN A 11 34.84 -0.05 39.70
CA GLN A 11 33.88 1.00 39.43
C GLN A 11 32.89 1.01 40.59
N VAL A 12 33.17 1.84 41.59
CA VAL A 12 32.20 2.21 42.61
C VAL A 12 31.12 3.01 41.91
N VAL A 13 30.00 2.36 41.61
CA VAL A 13 28.76 3.03 41.22
C VAL A 13 28.23 3.74 42.47
N GLU A 14 28.55 5.02 42.61
CA GLU A 14 27.89 5.88 43.61
C GLU A 14 26.42 6.03 43.20
N PHE A 15 25.54 5.31 43.90
CA PHE A 15 24.12 5.62 43.91
C PHE A 15 23.91 6.87 44.76
N ASP A 16 23.66 8.01 44.13
CA ASP A 16 23.03 9.15 44.78
C ASP A 16 21.59 8.76 45.14
N LEU A 17 21.43 8.09 46.28
CA LEU A 17 20.13 7.96 46.93
C LEU A 17 19.73 9.36 47.41
N PRO A 18 18.56 9.91 47.01
CA PRO A 18 18.14 11.22 47.46
C PRO A 18 17.95 11.19 48.98
N LEU A 19 18.89 11.82 49.69
CA LEU A 19 18.83 12.11 51.11
C LEU A 19 17.81 13.23 51.32
N HIS A 20 16.52 12.90 51.35
CA HIS A 20 15.51 13.49 52.23
C HIS A 20 14.15 12.80 52.02
N TYR A 21 13.66 12.15 53.08
CA TYR A 21 12.24 11.84 53.25
C TYR A 21 11.50 13.18 53.48
N ASP A 22 11.31 13.96 52.43
CA ASP A 22 10.29 14.99 52.46
C ASP A 22 8.91 14.33 52.41
N ASN A 23 8.02 14.82 53.27
CA ASN A 23 6.65 14.37 53.47
C ASN A 23 5.98 13.95 52.16
N ALA A 24 5.25 12.82 52.17
CA ALA A 24 4.47 12.25 51.06
C ALA A 24 4.19 13.29 49.95
N ARG A 25 4.98 13.26 48.87
CA ARG A 25 4.77 14.12 47.71
C ARG A 25 3.34 13.91 47.25
N ASP A 26 2.54 14.98 47.29
CA ASP A 26 1.19 14.94 46.74
C ASP A 26 1.30 14.99 45.21
N PHE A 27 1.32 13.81 44.60
CA PHE A 27 1.40 13.66 43.15
C PHE A 27 0.15 14.20 42.43
N PHE A 28 -0.97 14.42 43.13
CA PHE A 28 -2.21 14.98 42.58
C PHE A 28 -2.30 16.51 42.72
N GLY A 29 -1.42 17.12 43.51
CA GLY A 29 -1.34 18.58 43.66
C GLY A 29 -0.99 19.27 42.34
N GLN A 30 -0.13 18.65 41.53
CA GLN A 30 0.26 19.16 40.21
C GLN A 30 -0.89 19.11 39.19
N HIS A 31 -1.81 18.14 39.32
CA HIS A 31 -3.00 18.08 38.46
C HIS A 31 -3.96 19.24 38.72
N HIS A 32 -4.11 19.66 39.98
CA HIS A 32 -4.93 20.81 40.35
C HIS A 32 -4.36 22.12 39.80
N GLU A 33 -3.04 22.28 39.83
CA GLU A 33 -2.37 23.44 39.23
C GLU A 33 -2.59 23.48 37.71
N LEU A 34 -2.42 22.34 37.04
CA LEU A 34 -2.66 22.23 35.60
C LEU A 34 -4.12 22.54 35.23
N LEU A 35 -5.09 22.06 36.02
CA LEU A 35 -6.52 22.34 35.83
C LEU A 35 -6.82 23.85 35.82
N HIS A 36 -6.25 24.59 36.78
CA HIS A 36 -6.40 26.04 36.83
C HIS A 36 -5.68 26.76 35.67
N ARG A 37 -4.50 26.28 35.26
CA ARG A 37 -3.77 26.84 34.10
C ARG A 37 -4.51 26.64 32.79
N LEU A 38 -5.14 25.48 32.60
CA LEU A 38 -6.02 25.18 31.47
C LEU A 38 -7.34 25.97 31.49
N ARG A 39 -7.65 26.65 32.60
CA ARG A 39 -8.88 27.43 32.80
C ARG A 39 -10.14 26.62 32.55
N LEU A 40 -10.15 25.38 33.05
CA LEU A 40 -11.35 24.55 33.05
C LEU A 40 -12.43 25.16 33.96
N ASP A 41 -13.69 24.76 33.74
CA ASP A 41 -14.79 25.23 34.57
C ASP A 41 -14.82 24.45 35.88
N ASP A 42 -14.18 25.01 36.91
CA ASP A 42 -14.09 24.43 38.25
C ASP A 42 -15.45 24.31 38.96
N SER A 43 -16.53 24.90 38.39
CA SER A 43 -17.88 24.77 38.92
C SER A 43 -18.57 23.45 38.55
N ASP A 44 -18.06 22.76 37.53
CA ASP A 44 -18.59 21.48 37.05
C ASP A 44 -17.84 20.32 37.70
N GLU A 45 -18.38 19.81 38.82
CA GLU A 45 -17.76 18.74 39.61
C GLU A 45 -17.49 17.47 38.78
N TYR A 46 -18.40 17.13 37.84
CA TYR A 46 -18.20 15.99 36.96
C TYR A 46 -17.05 16.22 35.97
N LEU A 47 -16.94 17.42 35.39
CA LEU A 47 -15.81 17.77 34.51
C LEU A 47 -14.47 17.68 35.26
N VAL A 48 -14.41 18.19 36.49
CA VAL A 48 -13.21 18.12 37.35
C VAL A 48 -12.83 16.66 37.63
N ASN A 49 -13.79 15.82 38.02
CA ASN A 49 -13.54 14.40 38.27
C ASN A 49 -13.05 13.67 37.01
N VAL A 50 -13.64 13.96 35.85
CA VAL A 50 -13.19 13.41 34.56
C VAL A 50 -11.76 13.86 34.27
N PHE A 51 -11.44 15.14 34.46
CA PHE A 51 -10.08 15.67 34.25
C PHE A 51 -9.06 14.96 35.15
N THR A 52 -9.31 14.91 36.46
CA THR A 52 -8.38 14.29 37.42
C THR A 52 -8.18 12.81 37.11
N THR A 53 -9.23 12.11 36.68
CA THR A 53 -9.13 10.70 36.29
C THR A 53 -8.22 10.52 35.07
N VAL A 54 -8.41 11.33 34.02
CA VAL A 54 -7.61 11.23 32.80
C VAL A 54 -6.16 11.66 33.06
N ALA A 55 -5.95 12.73 33.83
CA ALA A 55 -4.61 13.17 34.24
C ALA A 55 -3.87 12.07 35.02
N ALA A 56 -4.53 11.45 35.99
CA ALA A 56 -3.94 10.37 36.78
C ALA A 56 -3.60 9.11 35.97
N LEU A 57 -4.37 8.82 34.92
CA LEU A 57 -4.09 7.69 34.02
C LEU A 57 -2.91 7.94 33.08
N CYS A 58 -2.62 9.21 32.76
CA CYS A 58 -1.63 9.60 31.76
C CYS A 58 -0.31 10.11 32.37
N ASP A 59 -0.29 10.40 33.66
CA ASP A 59 0.84 10.98 34.36
C ASP A 59 1.84 9.90 34.80
N PRO A 60 3.13 9.97 34.40
CA PRO A 60 4.15 9.00 34.77
C PRO A 60 4.28 8.72 36.27
N TYR A 61 3.92 9.68 37.13
CA TYR A 61 4.04 9.53 38.58
C TYR A 61 2.81 8.91 39.25
N THR A 62 1.66 8.91 38.59
CA THR A 62 0.39 8.40 39.14
C THR A 62 -0.21 7.25 38.32
N GLN A 63 0.31 7.01 37.10
CA GLN A 63 -0.05 5.89 36.25
C GLN A 63 0.30 4.56 36.95
N PRO A 64 -0.56 3.53 36.85
CA PRO A 64 -0.24 2.20 37.36
C PRO A 64 1.00 1.61 36.67
N GLU A 65 1.66 0.65 37.33
CA GLU A 65 2.80 -0.05 36.73
C GLU A 65 2.39 -0.78 35.44
N ASP A 66 3.20 -0.58 34.40
CA ASP A 66 3.00 -1.24 33.11
C ASP A 66 3.38 -2.72 33.19
N ASN A 67 2.78 -3.56 32.32
CA ASN A 67 3.05 -4.99 32.29
C ASN A 67 3.09 -5.53 30.86
N ASP A 68 3.98 -6.48 30.61
CA ASP A 68 4.19 -7.09 29.28
C ASP A 68 2.93 -7.77 28.69
N THR A 69 1.92 -8.07 29.52
CA THR A 69 0.70 -8.75 29.10
C THR A 69 -0.43 -7.82 28.66
N ASN A 70 -0.46 -6.60 29.18
CA ASN A 70 -1.47 -5.58 28.91
C ASN A 70 -0.77 -4.22 28.99
N PRO A 71 -0.04 -3.82 27.94
CA PRO A 71 0.66 -2.56 27.91
C PRO A 71 -0.34 -1.41 28.12
N LEU A 72 0.05 -0.40 28.90
CA LEU A 72 -0.74 0.82 29.12
C LEU A 72 -0.67 1.73 27.88
N SER A 73 -1.14 1.21 26.77
CA SER A 73 -1.18 1.87 25.47
C SER A 73 -2.27 2.93 25.38
N VAL A 74 -2.22 3.76 24.33
CA VAL A 74 -3.27 4.75 24.02
C VAL A 74 -4.65 4.08 23.97
N ALA A 75 -4.75 2.90 23.35
CA ALA A 75 -6.00 2.16 23.24
C ALA A 75 -6.51 1.68 24.59
N CYS A 76 -5.63 1.09 25.41
CA CYS A 76 -5.95 0.56 26.73
C CYS A 76 -6.40 1.68 27.67
N LEU A 77 -5.63 2.76 27.76
CA LEU A 77 -5.95 3.91 28.62
C LEU A 77 -7.23 4.62 28.20
N ALA A 78 -7.54 4.67 26.90
CA ALA A 78 -8.82 5.18 26.42
C ALA A 78 -10.01 4.32 26.90
N ASP A 79 -9.88 2.99 26.90
CA ASP A 79 -10.93 2.09 27.42
C ASP A 79 -11.13 2.28 28.92
N VAL A 80 -10.02 2.36 29.67
CA VAL A 80 -10.06 2.60 31.12
C VAL A 80 -10.68 3.97 31.43
N ALA A 81 -10.29 5.02 30.69
CA ALA A 81 -10.86 6.35 30.83
C ALA A 81 -12.37 6.36 30.55
N ILE A 82 -12.84 5.70 29.48
CA ILE A 82 -14.27 5.56 29.19
C ILE A 82 -14.98 4.82 30.31
N ALA A 83 -14.44 3.69 30.78
CA ALA A 83 -15.07 2.87 31.80
C ALA A 83 -15.20 3.60 33.16
N LEU A 84 -14.15 4.27 33.61
CA LEU A 84 -14.14 5.01 34.87
C LEU A 84 -15.05 6.23 34.83
N THR A 85 -15.02 6.99 33.73
CA THR A 85 -15.89 8.17 33.57
C THR A 85 -17.35 7.79 33.39
N TYR A 86 -17.64 6.67 32.72
CA TYR A 86 -18.98 6.11 32.68
C TYR A 86 -19.51 5.76 34.07
N LYS A 87 -18.68 5.14 34.92
CA LYS A 87 -19.04 4.85 36.31
C LYS A 87 -19.31 6.14 37.09
N GLN A 88 -18.44 7.14 36.98
CA GLN A 88 -18.63 8.45 37.62
C GLN A 88 -19.91 9.14 37.15
N LEU A 89 -20.25 9.04 35.86
CA LEU A 89 -21.49 9.60 35.33
C LEU A 89 -22.72 8.95 35.95
N LEU A 90 -22.72 7.62 36.12
CA LEU A 90 -23.82 6.92 36.78
C LEU A 90 -23.96 7.35 38.25
N GLU A 91 -22.84 7.46 38.97
CA GLU A 91 -22.80 7.94 40.36
C GLU A 91 -23.33 9.39 40.48
N HIS A 92 -22.92 10.28 39.56
CA HIS A 92 -23.40 11.66 39.51
C HIS A 92 -24.91 11.75 39.25
N ARG A 93 -25.42 10.98 38.28
CA ARG A 93 -26.86 10.94 37.96
C ARG A 93 -27.68 10.40 39.14
N HIS A 94 -27.16 9.40 39.86
CA HIS A 94 -27.77 8.91 41.09
C HIS A 94 -27.78 9.97 42.20
N ALA A 95 -26.67 10.71 42.38
CA ALA A 95 -26.56 11.76 43.38
C ALA A 95 -27.49 12.96 43.12
N GLU A 96 -27.70 13.32 41.85
CA GLU A 96 -28.62 14.38 41.43
C GLU A 96 -30.10 13.96 41.44
N GLY A 97 -30.42 12.71 41.78
CA GLY A 97 -31.80 12.21 41.79
C GLY A 97 -32.43 12.09 40.40
N LEU A 98 -31.64 12.15 39.32
CA LEU A 98 -32.12 12.08 37.93
C LEU A 98 -32.68 10.70 37.55
N ASP A 99 -32.46 9.69 38.39
CA ASP A 99 -33.02 8.34 38.23
C ASP A 99 -34.28 8.11 39.11
N GLN A 100 -34.79 9.14 39.81
CA GLN A 100 -35.88 9.02 40.78
C GLN A 100 -37.25 9.58 40.37
N ASP A 101 -37.42 10.21 39.20
CA ASP A 101 -38.73 10.74 38.78
C ASP A 101 -39.45 9.89 37.71
N ASP A 102 -40.68 9.49 38.08
CA ASP A 102 -41.84 9.07 37.28
C ASP A 102 -41.83 7.73 36.49
N GLY A 103 -42.10 6.64 37.21
CA GLY A 103 -43.15 5.66 36.84
C GLY A 103 -42.90 4.65 35.70
N GLU A 104 -41.98 4.90 34.76
CA GLU A 104 -41.60 3.93 33.72
C GLU A 104 -40.07 3.95 33.56
N HIS A 105 -39.40 2.93 34.12
CA HIS A 105 -37.95 2.74 34.04
C HIS A 105 -37.50 2.46 32.60
N LEU A 106 -37.35 3.50 31.77
CA LEU A 106 -36.49 3.40 30.59
C LEU A 106 -35.07 3.80 31.02
N PRO A 107 -34.07 2.89 30.94
CA PRO A 107 -32.69 3.29 31.18
C PRO A 107 -32.30 4.42 30.20
N PRO A 108 -31.44 5.37 30.62
CA PRO A 108 -30.99 6.44 29.73
C PRO A 108 -30.43 5.84 28.44
N LEU A 109 -30.82 6.43 27.30
CA LEU A 109 -30.37 5.98 25.99
C LEU A 109 -28.84 5.99 25.95
N LEU A 110 -28.22 4.86 25.59
CA LEU A 110 -26.76 4.71 25.57
C LEU A 110 -26.07 5.79 24.73
N SER A 111 -26.67 6.19 23.61
CA SER A 111 -26.19 7.27 22.76
C SER A 111 -26.14 8.62 23.49
N SER A 112 -27.09 8.88 24.39
CA SER A 112 -27.09 10.10 25.21
C SER A 112 -25.94 10.09 26.21
N LEU A 113 -25.67 8.95 26.86
CA LEU A 113 -24.57 8.81 27.81
C LEU A 113 -23.21 8.97 27.11
N ARG A 114 -23.03 8.31 25.96
CA ARG A 114 -21.84 8.46 25.11
C ARG A 114 -21.59 9.93 24.76
N PHE A 115 -22.64 10.64 24.36
CA PHE A 115 -22.54 12.06 24.01
C PHE A 115 -22.22 12.95 25.22
N THR A 116 -22.77 12.65 26.41
CA THR A 116 -22.44 13.38 27.64
C THR A 116 -20.97 13.22 28.01
N ILE A 117 -20.42 12.00 27.94
CA ILE A 117 -19.00 11.74 28.20
C ILE A 117 -18.13 12.44 27.14
N SER A 118 -18.50 12.32 25.86
CA SER A 118 -17.73 12.93 24.77
C SER A 118 -17.67 14.45 24.87
N ILE A 119 -18.72 15.12 25.37
CA ILE A 119 -18.68 16.56 25.63
C ILE A 119 -17.62 16.90 26.69
N LYS A 120 -17.53 16.15 27.79
CA LYS A 120 -16.53 16.42 28.83
C LYS A 120 -15.12 16.17 28.34
N PHE A 121 -14.89 15.06 27.63
CA PHE A 121 -13.62 14.81 26.96
C PHE A 121 -13.25 15.93 25.98
N PHE A 122 -14.21 16.38 25.18
CA PHE A 122 -13.99 17.48 24.24
C PHE A 122 -13.69 18.81 24.94
N SER A 123 -14.37 19.14 26.05
CA SER A 123 -14.10 20.36 26.82
C SER A 123 -12.68 20.39 27.37
N ILE A 124 -12.19 19.25 27.89
CA ILE A 124 -10.80 19.12 28.35
C ILE A 124 -9.85 19.25 27.15
N LEU A 125 -10.13 18.53 26.06
CA LEU A 125 -9.32 18.52 24.87
C LEU A 125 -9.19 19.91 24.22
N ASP A 126 -10.27 20.69 24.18
CA ASP A 126 -10.27 22.05 23.62
C ASP A 126 -9.44 23.02 24.46
N CYS A 127 -9.49 22.91 25.80
CA CYS A 127 -8.61 23.69 26.68
C CYS A 127 -7.13 23.28 26.52
N ILE A 128 -6.84 21.99 26.42
CA ILE A 128 -5.48 21.49 26.15
C ILE A 128 -4.93 22.09 24.85
N HIS A 129 -5.67 22.00 23.75
CA HIS A 129 -5.16 22.49 22.45
C HIS A 129 -4.99 24.02 22.41
N ARG A 130 -5.77 24.78 23.17
CA ARG A 130 -5.51 26.23 23.36
C ARG A 130 -4.21 26.48 24.13
N ALA A 131 -3.93 25.68 25.16
CA ALA A 131 -2.67 25.79 25.90
C ALA A 131 -1.46 25.34 25.07
N LEU A 132 -1.65 24.40 24.15
CA LEU A 132 -0.64 23.97 23.18
C LEU A 132 -0.54 24.90 21.96
N ASN A 133 -1.36 25.96 21.87
CA ASN A 133 -1.48 26.85 20.70
C ASN A 133 -1.80 26.12 19.37
N ALA A 134 -2.47 24.98 19.43
CA ALA A 134 -2.78 24.09 18.30
C ALA A 134 -4.26 24.13 17.85
N GLU A 135 -5.05 25.11 18.32
CA GLU A 135 -6.49 25.20 18.11
C GLU A 135 -6.92 25.84 16.78
N ASP A 136 -6.09 26.71 16.19
CA ASP A 136 -6.39 27.42 14.94
C ASP A 136 -5.41 27.08 13.81
N PRO A 137 -5.76 26.17 12.89
CA PRO A 137 -4.88 25.81 11.77
C PRO A 137 -4.61 26.98 10.82
N VAL A 138 -5.50 27.99 10.75
CA VAL A 138 -5.29 29.19 9.90
C VAL A 138 -4.18 30.07 10.46
N ARG A 139 -4.10 30.18 11.80
CA ARG A 139 -3.01 30.88 12.47
C ARG A 139 -1.68 30.18 12.19
N ILE A 140 -1.62 28.87 12.42
CA ILE A 140 -0.41 28.08 12.20
C ILE A 140 0.07 28.20 10.75
N ASN A 141 -0.83 28.12 9.76
CA ASN A 141 -0.44 28.28 8.36
C ASN A 141 0.11 29.68 8.06
N ALA A 142 -0.53 30.73 8.57
CA ALA A 142 -0.04 32.09 8.37
C ALA A 142 1.31 32.37 9.07
N LEU A 143 1.71 31.51 10.01
CA LEU A 143 3.04 31.56 10.63
C LEU A 143 4.09 30.85 9.79
N GLN A 144 3.74 29.97 8.84
CA GLN A 144 4.69 29.29 7.95
C GLN A 144 5.20 30.22 6.84
N ASP A 145 4.40 31.23 6.47
CA ASP A 145 4.85 32.23 5.51
C ASP A 145 6.12 32.94 5.99
N LYS A 146 7.19 32.91 5.20
CA LYS A 146 8.52 33.51 5.48
C LYS A 146 8.53 35.05 5.62
N MET A 147 7.37 35.70 5.81
CA MET A 147 7.19 37.15 5.87
C MET A 147 7.48 37.78 7.26
N LEU A 148 7.61 36.98 8.32
CA LEU A 148 7.90 37.45 9.69
C LEU A 148 9.23 36.89 10.22
N ILE A 149 9.86 37.54 11.19
CA ILE A 149 11.04 37.00 11.88
C ILE A 149 10.59 35.96 12.92
N TRP A 150 11.40 34.95 13.21
CA TRP A 150 11.01 33.78 14.03
C TRP A 150 10.60 34.16 15.46
N GLU A 151 11.28 35.11 16.10
CA GLU A 151 11.00 35.55 17.49
C GLU A 151 9.59 36.13 17.63
N LEU A 152 9.03 36.64 16.53
CA LEU A 152 7.68 37.19 16.49
C LEU A 152 6.61 36.12 16.28
N ARG A 153 7.01 34.89 15.93
CA ARG A 153 6.14 33.74 15.65
C ARG A 153 5.98 32.83 16.86
N GLU A 154 7.05 32.61 17.63
CA GLU A 154 7.11 31.61 18.72
C GLU A 154 5.89 31.59 19.67
N PRO A 155 5.40 32.73 20.19
CA PRO A 155 4.33 32.71 21.19
C PRO A 155 2.98 32.23 20.65
N TYR A 156 2.86 32.02 19.34
CA TYR A 156 1.60 31.73 18.65
C TYR A 156 1.50 30.29 18.13
N TRP A 157 2.54 29.46 18.32
CA TRP A 157 2.54 28.05 17.93
C TRP A 157 3.24 27.12 18.94
N LEU A 158 4.04 27.65 19.87
CA LEU A 158 4.62 26.88 20.97
C LEU A 158 3.66 26.80 22.17
N PRO A 159 3.73 25.76 23.01
CA PRO A 159 2.92 25.67 24.23
C PRO A 159 3.14 26.86 25.15
N ILE A 160 2.09 27.29 25.87
CA ILE A 160 2.12 28.46 26.78
C ILE A 160 2.89 28.22 28.09
N PHE A 161 3.43 27.02 28.30
CA PHE A 161 4.15 26.63 29.51
C PHE A 161 5.59 27.16 29.47
N ASP A 162 6.13 27.57 30.61
CA ASP A 162 7.50 28.07 30.67
C ASP A 162 8.52 26.95 30.37
N GLU A 163 9.73 27.32 29.96
CA GLU A 163 10.78 26.34 29.63
C GLU A 163 11.12 25.39 30.81
N LEU A 164 10.95 25.86 32.05
CA LEU A 164 11.19 25.15 33.30
C LEU A 164 10.08 24.14 33.66
N GLU A 165 8.96 24.12 32.94
CA GLU A 165 7.75 23.34 33.26
C GLU A 165 7.50 22.24 32.21
N GLU A 166 8.52 21.43 31.99
CA GLU A 166 8.54 20.32 31.00
C GLU A 166 7.39 19.31 31.21
N TYR A 167 7.03 19.08 32.47
CA TYR A 167 6.06 18.07 32.88
C TYR A 167 4.64 18.33 32.37
N GLU A 168 4.16 19.57 32.49
CA GLU A 168 2.76 19.92 32.22
C GLU A 168 2.42 19.85 30.73
N ALA A 169 3.35 20.27 29.89
CA ALA A 169 3.23 20.16 28.43
C ALA A 169 3.17 18.69 28.01
N LYS A 170 4.06 17.84 28.53
CA LYS A 170 4.08 16.40 28.26
C LYS A 170 2.78 15.72 28.68
N LEU A 171 2.30 16.02 29.89
CA LEU A 171 1.02 15.50 30.39
C LEU A 171 -0.15 15.93 29.50
N CYS A 172 -0.17 17.18 29.03
CA CYS A 172 -1.18 17.65 28.06
C CYS A 172 -1.16 16.84 26.75
N TYR A 173 0.02 16.52 26.20
CA TYR A 173 0.15 15.68 25.00
C TYR A 173 -0.33 14.24 25.23
N TYR A 174 0.04 13.64 26.36
CA TYR A 174 -0.43 12.31 26.77
C TYR A 174 -1.96 12.25 26.87
N MET A 175 -2.54 13.19 27.62
CA MET A 175 -3.99 13.31 27.78
C MET A 175 -4.69 13.55 26.44
N ALA A 176 -4.14 14.38 25.56
CA ALA A 176 -4.71 14.63 24.24
C ALA A 176 -4.78 13.34 23.39
N CYS A 177 -3.72 12.52 23.38
CA CYS A 177 -3.71 11.24 22.67
C CYS A 177 -4.84 10.31 23.16
N VAL A 178 -4.95 10.15 24.49
CA VAL A 178 -5.97 9.29 25.11
C VAL A 178 -7.39 9.83 24.89
N LEU A 179 -7.61 11.14 25.06
CA LEU A 179 -8.92 11.77 24.89
C LEU A 179 -9.41 11.72 23.44
N ILE A 180 -8.53 11.97 22.46
CA ILE A 180 -8.85 11.86 21.03
C ILE A 180 -9.31 10.42 20.72
N PHE A 181 -8.56 9.43 21.19
CA PHE A 181 -8.88 8.04 20.95
C PHE A 181 -10.14 7.57 21.68
N ALA A 182 -10.36 8.05 22.91
CA ALA A 182 -11.57 7.79 23.68
C ALA A 182 -12.82 8.39 23.01
N ILE A 183 -12.76 9.62 22.52
CA ILE A 183 -13.85 10.23 21.74
C ILE A 183 -14.13 9.38 20.51
N TYR A 184 -13.10 8.94 19.78
CA TYR A 184 -13.27 8.06 18.62
C TYR A 184 -13.99 6.74 18.99
N LYS A 185 -13.57 6.06 20.06
CA LYS A 185 -14.19 4.80 20.54
C LYS A 185 -15.66 4.97 20.94
N LEU A 186 -16.04 6.12 21.51
CA LEU A 186 -17.44 6.40 21.87
C LEU A 186 -18.39 6.45 20.65
N PHE A 187 -17.87 6.69 19.44
CA PHE A 187 -18.66 6.73 18.20
C PHE A 187 -18.31 5.58 17.23
N GLN A 188 -17.62 4.54 17.69
CA GLN A 188 -17.48 3.31 16.92
C GLN A 188 -18.83 2.57 16.82
N PRO A 189 -19.12 1.93 15.68
CA PRO A 189 -20.38 1.21 15.50
C PRO A 189 -20.38 -0.13 16.26
N GLU A 190 -21.52 -0.45 16.89
CA GLU A 190 -21.67 -1.64 17.76
C GLU A 190 -21.70 -2.97 16.99
N ASP A 191 -22.10 -2.93 15.73
CA ASP A 191 -22.22 -4.09 14.84
C ASP A 191 -20.89 -4.52 14.22
N GLY A 192 -19.79 -3.83 14.57
CA GLY A 192 -18.46 -4.07 13.99
C GLY A 192 -18.33 -3.62 12.54
N SER A 193 -19.28 -2.82 12.03
CA SER A 193 -19.17 -2.22 10.71
C SER A 193 -18.00 -1.24 10.62
N PRO A 194 -17.52 -0.89 9.42
CA PRO A 194 -16.43 0.07 9.26
C PRO A 194 -16.77 1.43 9.89
N TYR A 195 -15.79 2.03 10.58
CA TYR A 195 -15.94 3.36 11.15
C TYR A 195 -16.34 4.40 10.10
N ASN A 196 -17.38 5.17 10.40
CA ASN A 196 -17.89 6.21 9.52
C ASN A 196 -17.58 7.60 10.10
N PRO A 197 -16.60 8.32 9.54
CA PRO A 197 -16.14 9.60 10.09
C PRO A 197 -17.20 10.68 9.92
N ALA A 198 -18.12 10.53 8.97
CA ALA A 198 -19.14 11.53 8.68
C ALA A 198 -20.27 11.51 9.73
N LEU A 199 -20.37 10.45 10.54
CA LEU A 199 -21.30 10.33 11.64
C LEU A 199 -20.70 10.73 12.99
N ASN A 200 -19.38 10.85 13.10
CA ASN A 200 -18.75 11.36 14.31
C ASN A 200 -18.76 12.90 14.29
N PRO A 201 -19.42 13.56 15.27
CA PRO A 201 -19.54 15.02 15.29
C PRO A 201 -18.19 15.74 15.50
N TYR A 202 -17.15 15.03 15.97
CA TYR A 202 -15.83 15.58 16.23
C TYR A 202 -14.85 15.41 15.07
N THR A 203 -15.24 14.76 13.97
CA THR A 203 -14.34 14.54 12.83
C THR A 203 -13.81 15.85 12.23
N ASP A 204 -14.64 16.89 12.12
CA ASP A 204 -14.17 18.21 11.69
C ASP A 204 -13.06 18.75 12.61
N TYR A 205 -13.22 18.56 13.92
CA TYR A 205 -12.20 18.97 14.88
C TYR A 205 -10.92 18.13 14.74
N PHE A 206 -11.01 16.80 14.60
CA PHE A 206 -9.86 15.92 14.38
C PHE A 206 -9.03 16.32 13.16
N VAL A 207 -9.71 16.69 12.08
CA VAL A 207 -9.07 17.18 10.85
C VAL A 207 -8.33 18.49 11.09
N ARG A 208 -8.96 19.42 11.81
CA ARG A 208 -8.33 20.71 12.15
C ARG A 208 -7.09 20.51 13.02
N LEU A 209 -7.18 19.65 14.02
CA LEU A 209 -6.05 19.30 14.87
C LEU A 209 -4.92 18.65 14.07
N TRP A 210 -5.24 17.70 13.18
CA TRP A 210 -4.23 17.05 12.36
C TRP A 210 -3.48 18.08 11.48
N LYS A 211 -4.20 19.05 10.92
CA LYS A 211 -3.60 20.16 10.15
C LYS A 211 -2.76 21.09 11.02
N ALA A 212 -3.24 21.47 12.19
CA ALA A 212 -2.49 22.32 13.12
C ALA A 212 -1.19 21.65 13.58
N HIS A 213 -1.24 20.39 14.01
CA HIS A 213 -0.06 19.64 14.43
C HIS A 213 0.92 19.36 13.28
N THR A 214 0.42 19.07 12.08
CA THR A 214 1.29 18.99 10.89
C THR A 214 1.98 20.33 10.63
N GLY A 215 1.26 21.44 10.84
CA GLY A 215 1.83 22.77 10.66
C GLY A 215 2.87 23.14 11.71
N ILE A 216 2.67 22.73 12.97
CA ILE A 216 3.63 22.87 14.07
C ILE A 216 4.91 22.09 13.77
N LEU A 217 4.82 20.86 13.27
CA LEU A 217 6.00 20.08 12.86
C LEU A 217 6.81 20.80 11.80
N LYS A 218 6.15 21.32 10.75
CA LYS A 218 6.82 22.10 9.69
C LYS A 218 7.51 23.35 10.24
N LEU A 219 6.85 24.09 11.15
CA LEU A 219 7.45 25.26 11.79
C LEU A 219 8.69 24.89 12.62
N ALA A 220 8.65 23.76 13.32
CA ALA A 220 9.77 23.27 14.10
C ALA A 220 10.96 22.89 13.20
N PHE A 221 10.73 22.17 12.10
CA PHE A 221 11.79 21.86 11.13
C PHE A 221 12.35 23.08 10.42
N GLU A 222 11.49 24.05 10.06
CA GLU A 222 11.95 25.31 9.48
C GLU A 222 12.87 26.08 10.43
N LEU A 223 12.57 26.07 11.74
CA LEU A 223 13.41 26.68 12.75
C LEU A 223 14.73 25.94 12.92
N ASP A 224 14.68 24.61 13.01
CA ASP A 224 15.86 23.75 13.12
C ASP A 224 16.83 23.99 11.95
N GLN A 225 16.31 23.96 10.71
CA GLN A 225 17.07 24.29 9.51
C GLN A 225 17.63 25.72 9.55
N ALA A 226 16.86 26.71 10.03
CA ALA A 226 17.34 28.09 10.13
C ALA A 226 18.48 28.24 11.15
N LEU A 227 18.44 27.48 12.25
CA LEU A 227 19.52 27.44 13.25
C LEU A 227 20.77 26.78 12.67
N GLU A 228 20.61 25.70 11.88
CA GLU A 228 21.71 25.04 11.17
C GLU A 228 22.36 25.99 10.16
N GLU A 229 21.55 26.66 9.34
CA GLU A 229 22.02 27.64 8.35
C GLU A 229 22.75 28.81 9.03
N TYR A 230 22.25 29.29 10.17
CA TYR A 230 22.89 30.36 10.93
C TYR A 230 24.24 29.93 11.51
N ALA A 231 24.31 28.74 12.12
CA ALA A 231 25.55 28.18 12.64
C ALA A 231 26.59 27.99 11.52
N PHE A 232 26.17 27.42 10.39
CA PHE A 232 27.02 27.22 9.22
C PHE A 232 27.56 28.55 8.66
N GLN A 233 26.71 29.58 8.53
CA GLN A 233 27.12 30.89 8.01
C GLN A 233 28.09 31.62 8.93
N ASN A 234 27.95 31.46 10.26
CA ASN A 234 28.81 32.12 11.24
C ASN A 234 30.03 31.28 11.66
N SER A 235 30.17 30.05 11.14
CA SER A 235 31.18 29.07 11.59
C SER A 235 31.12 28.78 13.09
N ASP A 236 29.93 28.88 13.67
CA ASP A 236 29.65 28.56 15.07
C ASP A 236 29.24 27.08 15.19
N GLU A 237 29.35 26.51 16.39
CA GLU A 237 28.77 25.20 16.67
C GLU A 237 27.24 25.26 16.56
N TYR A 238 26.64 24.21 16.00
CA TYR A 238 25.19 24.11 15.93
C TYR A 238 24.59 24.17 17.34
N PHE A 239 23.71 25.14 17.57
CA PHE A 239 22.94 25.19 18.81
C PHE A 239 21.80 24.20 18.71
N ASP A 240 21.78 23.27 19.65
CA ASP A 240 20.73 22.28 19.80
C ASP A 240 19.33 22.93 19.79
N THR A 241 18.36 22.25 19.16
CA THR A 241 16.99 22.77 19.01
C THR A 241 16.40 23.09 20.39
N PRO A 242 15.74 24.25 20.58
CA PRO A 242 15.18 24.62 21.88
C PRO A 242 14.24 23.55 22.47
N GLU A 243 14.30 23.34 23.78
CA GLU A 243 13.59 22.23 24.44
C GLU A 243 12.06 22.34 24.34
N ASN A 244 11.52 23.56 24.31
CA ASN A 244 10.10 23.81 24.06
C ASN A 244 9.68 23.44 22.62
N VAL A 245 10.56 23.62 21.63
CA VAL A 245 10.36 23.22 20.24
C VAL A 245 10.43 21.70 20.11
N LYS A 246 11.43 21.06 20.75
CA LYS A 246 11.54 19.59 20.82
C LYS A 246 10.28 18.95 21.40
N ARG A 247 9.77 19.47 22.52
CA ARG A 247 8.50 19.06 23.13
C ARG A 247 7.32 19.22 22.18
N ALA A 248 7.22 20.37 21.52
CA ALA A 248 6.15 20.63 20.56
C ALA A 248 6.20 19.65 19.38
N LEU A 249 7.40 19.27 18.95
CA LEU A 249 7.66 18.35 17.86
C LEU A 249 7.32 16.89 18.24
N LEU A 250 7.83 16.37 19.36
CA LEU A 250 7.48 15.03 19.88
C LEU A 250 5.97 14.90 20.14
N GLY A 251 5.40 15.84 20.90
CA GLY A 251 4.00 15.81 21.28
C GLY A 251 3.04 15.97 20.11
N SER A 252 3.34 16.87 19.16
CA SER A 252 2.52 17.03 17.96
C SER A 252 2.59 15.81 17.06
N SER A 253 3.75 15.14 16.95
CA SER A 253 3.88 13.89 16.21
C SER A 253 3.05 12.77 16.84
N ALA A 254 3.04 12.63 18.18
CA ALA A 254 2.23 11.65 18.88
C ALA A 254 0.72 11.85 18.62
N ILE A 255 0.21 13.08 18.81
CA ILE A 255 -1.20 13.42 18.53
C ILE A 255 -1.55 13.16 17.07
N ARG A 256 -0.67 13.56 16.15
CA ARG A 256 -0.85 13.38 14.71
C ARG A 256 -0.96 11.90 14.33
N CYS A 257 -0.17 11.03 14.96
CA CYS A 257 -0.24 9.58 14.76
C CYS A 257 -1.59 9.00 15.18
N VAL A 258 -2.13 9.39 16.34
CA VAL A 258 -3.47 8.97 16.80
C VAL A 258 -4.56 9.47 15.84
N LEU A 259 -4.49 10.74 15.42
CA LEU A 259 -5.46 11.31 14.47
C LEU A 259 -5.39 10.62 13.10
N ALA A 260 -4.19 10.33 12.62
CA ALA A 260 -3.99 9.62 11.36
C ALA A 260 -4.58 8.22 11.42
N TYR A 261 -4.45 7.50 12.55
CA TYR A 261 -5.06 6.18 12.72
C TYR A 261 -6.58 6.27 12.53
N ILE A 262 -7.23 7.22 13.23
CA ILE A 262 -8.68 7.43 13.18
C ILE A 262 -9.15 7.80 11.76
N LEU A 263 -8.47 8.76 11.13
CA LEU A 263 -8.87 9.30 9.82
C LEU A 263 -8.60 8.32 8.67
N ASN A 264 -7.55 7.50 8.76
CA ASN A 264 -7.21 6.50 7.73
C ASN A 264 -8.15 5.29 7.74
N GLN A 265 -8.82 4.98 8.85
CA GLN A 265 -9.80 3.88 8.90
C GLN A 265 -11.02 4.08 8.01
N ALA A 266 -11.36 5.34 7.73
CA ALA A 266 -12.62 5.73 7.14
C ALA A 266 -12.69 5.68 5.61
N MET A 267 -11.54 5.51 4.93
CA MET A 267 -11.39 5.99 3.55
C MET A 267 -10.97 4.86 2.59
N PRO A 268 -11.34 4.95 1.30
CA PRO A 268 -10.92 4.00 0.28
C PRO A 268 -9.42 4.08 0.04
N ASP A 269 -8.80 2.91 0.05
CA ASP A 269 -7.37 2.80 -0.11
C ASP A 269 -6.92 2.98 -1.57
N ILE A 270 -5.82 3.70 -1.76
CA ILE A 270 -5.23 4.01 -3.08
C ILE A 270 -4.19 2.93 -3.49
N PHE A 271 -3.67 2.18 -2.51
CA PHE A 271 -2.52 1.26 -2.67
C PHE A 271 -2.92 -0.22 -2.81
N SER A 272 -1.95 -1.07 -3.14
CA SER A 272 -2.14 -2.53 -3.18
C SER A 272 -2.51 -3.08 -1.81
N GLU A 273 -3.42 -4.06 -1.76
CA GLU A 273 -3.98 -4.59 -0.50
C GLU A 273 -2.92 -5.12 0.49
N GLU A 274 -1.77 -5.58 0.02
CA GLU A 274 -0.75 -6.20 0.88
C GLU A 274 0.09 -5.18 1.64
N ILE A 275 0.52 -4.10 0.98
CA ILE A 275 1.28 -3.01 1.61
C ILE A 275 0.41 -2.34 2.69
N LEU A 276 -0.88 -2.18 2.41
CA LEU A 276 -1.85 -1.58 3.33
C LEU A 276 -2.14 -2.46 4.54
N LYS A 277 -2.22 -3.78 4.36
CA LYS A 277 -2.40 -4.71 5.48
C LYS A 277 -1.20 -4.68 6.41
N LYS A 278 0.02 -4.52 5.88
CA LYS A 278 1.23 -4.36 6.70
C LYS A 278 1.23 -3.02 7.44
N ASP A 279 0.99 -1.92 6.73
CA ASP A 279 0.96 -0.57 7.30
C ASP A 279 -0.12 -0.40 8.39
N ARG A 280 -1.34 -0.90 8.15
CA ARG A 280 -2.41 -0.88 9.17
C ARG A 280 -2.07 -1.69 10.41
N LYS A 281 -1.45 -2.86 10.24
CA LYS A 281 -1.01 -3.69 11.38
C LYS A 281 0.08 -2.99 12.20
N GLN A 282 1.01 -2.30 11.54
CA GLN A 282 2.02 -1.50 12.23
C GLN A 282 1.38 -0.34 12.99
N HIS A 283 0.43 0.38 12.37
CA HIS A 283 -0.27 1.47 13.05
C HIS A 283 -1.12 0.98 14.23
N GLU A 284 -1.80 -0.15 14.06
CA GLU A 284 -2.59 -0.78 15.12
C GLU A 284 -1.70 -1.24 16.28
N TYR A 285 -0.51 -1.79 15.99
CA TYR A 285 0.47 -2.10 17.02
C TYR A 285 0.87 -0.84 17.82
N ASP A 286 1.21 0.26 17.15
CA ASP A 286 1.62 1.49 17.84
C ASP A 286 0.54 2.03 18.77
N ILE A 287 -0.74 1.89 18.39
CA ILE A 287 -1.87 2.41 19.17
C ILE A 287 -2.29 1.44 20.29
N ALA A 288 -2.20 0.13 20.05
CA ALA A 288 -2.75 -0.91 20.94
C ALA A 288 -1.71 -1.57 21.84
N GLU A 289 -0.46 -1.67 21.41
CA GLU A 289 0.58 -2.47 22.08
C GLU A 289 1.74 -1.61 22.61
N GLN A 290 1.97 -0.40 22.08
CA GLN A 290 3.02 0.48 22.58
C GLN A 290 2.54 1.21 23.85
N PRO A 291 3.29 1.15 24.98
CA PRO A 291 3.00 1.95 26.17
C PRO A 291 2.91 3.45 25.86
N LEU A 292 2.00 4.19 26.49
CA LEU A 292 1.77 5.62 26.21
C LEU A 292 3.05 6.47 26.37
N LEU A 293 3.84 6.17 27.40
CA LEU A 293 5.06 6.93 27.70
C LEU A 293 6.11 6.74 26.61
N ASP A 294 6.23 5.52 26.08
CA ASP A 294 7.13 5.20 24.97
C ASP A 294 6.57 5.69 23.63
N PHE A 295 5.25 5.59 23.42
CA PHE A 295 4.55 6.02 22.21
C PHE A 295 4.78 7.51 21.88
N TYR A 296 5.07 8.32 22.90
CA TYR A 296 5.44 9.71 22.73
C TYR A 296 6.75 9.91 21.97
N ASP A 297 7.68 8.95 22.10
CA ASP A 297 8.89 8.92 21.31
C ASP A 297 8.60 8.35 19.90
N PRO A 298 8.86 9.11 18.85
CA PRO A 298 8.77 8.64 17.47
C PRO A 298 9.51 7.35 17.17
N LEU A 299 10.67 7.14 17.80
CA LEU A 299 11.52 5.97 17.57
C LEU A 299 10.95 4.68 18.13
N ALA A 300 10.15 4.77 19.19
CA ALA A 300 9.52 3.60 19.79
C ALA A 300 8.39 3.03 18.91
N ARG A 301 7.88 3.81 17.95
CA ARG A 301 6.76 3.43 17.07
C ARG A 301 7.27 2.63 15.86
N LYS A 302 6.56 1.57 15.51
CA LYS A 302 6.87 0.70 14.36
C LYS A 302 6.51 1.32 13.02
N ARG A 303 5.48 2.18 12.96
CA ARG A 303 5.07 2.83 11.71
C ARG A 303 5.87 4.11 11.50
N THR A 304 6.81 4.06 10.54
CA THR A 304 7.69 5.20 10.20
C THR A 304 6.94 6.40 9.62
N ALA A 305 5.79 6.19 8.98
CA ALA A 305 4.90 7.26 8.49
C ALA A 305 3.63 7.38 9.36
N GLY A 306 3.76 7.23 10.67
CA GLY A 306 2.66 7.12 11.64
C GLY A 306 1.66 8.29 11.57
N GLY A 307 2.16 9.52 11.41
CA GLY A 307 1.36 10.74 11.28
C GLY A 307 0.74 11.00 9.90
N SER A 308 1.10 10.24 8.86
CA SER A 308 0.66 10.50 7.48
C SER A 308 -0.77 10.03 7.19
N LEU A 309 -1.50 10.80 6.37
CA LEU A 309 -2.79 10.39 5.82
C LEU A 309 -2.58 9.70 4.47
N ILE A 310 -2.99 8.44 4.38
CA ILE A 310 -2.79 7.59 3.19
C ILE A 310 -3.86 7.86 2.12
N SER A 311 -4.91 8.61 2.47
CA SER A 311 -6.16 8.68 1.73
C SER A 311 -6.49 10.06 1.16
N ARG A 312 -7.35 10.07 0.12
CA ARG A 312 -7.85 11.30 -0.51
C ARG A 312 -8.85 12.02 0.39
N PHE A 313 -8.35 13.02 1.10
CA PHE A 313 -9.10 13.95 1.95
C PHE A 313 -10.35 14.64 1.33
N PRO A 314 -10.43 14.87 0.00
CA PRO A 314 -11.53 15.65 -0.56
C PRO A 314 -12.96 15.11 -0.38
N HIS A 315 -13.13 13.81 -0.12
CA HIS A 315 -14.45 13.24 0.16
C HIS A 315 -15.01 13.73 1.50
N LEU A 316 -14.14 13.85 2.51
CA LEU A 316 -14.52 14.31 3.84
C LEU A 316 -14.84 15.81 3.85
N GLN A 317 -14.21 16.58 2.97
CA GLN A 317 -14.50 18.00 2.78
C GLN A 317 -15.95 18.22 2.32
N ILE A 318 -16.51 17.33 1.50
CA ILE A 318 -17.93 17.41 1.07
C ILE A 318 -18.86 17.20 2.26
N ALA A 319 -18.60 16.18 3.09
CA ALA A 319 -19.37 15.91 4.29
C ALA A 319 -19.31 17.10 5.27
N GLN A 320 -18.12 17.65 5.50
CA GLN A 320 -17.91 18.83 6.35
C GLN A 320 -18.64 20.06 5.79
N PHE A 321 -18.55 20.29 4.48
CA PHE A 321 -19.26 21.38 3.83
C PHE A 321 -20.76 21.29 4.11
N ILE A 322 -21.39 20.12 3.87
CA ILE A 322 -22.82 19.89 4.11
C ILE A 322 -23.20 20.12 5.57
N LEU A 323 -22.43 19.57 6.53
CA LEU A 323 -22.70 19.72 7.96
C LEU A 323 -22.56 21.17 8.45
N ARG A 324 -21.74 21.97 7.76
CA ARG A 324 -21.43 23.35 8.16
C ARG A 324 -22.12 24.40 7.31
N ILE A 325 -23.03 24.01 6.41
CA ILE A 325 -23.91 24.95 5.72
C ILE A 325 -24.64 25.78 6.78
N HIS A 326 -24.52 27.12 6.70
CA HIS A 326 -25.10 28.09 7.64
C HIS A 326 -24.64 28.01 9.11
N MET A 327 -23.60 27.24 9.43
CA MET A 327 -23.01 27.27 10.77
C MET A 327 -22.20 28.57 10.95
N PRO A 328 -22.47 29.39 11.99
CA PRO A 328 -21.66 30.57 12.27
C PRO A 328 -20.22 30.15 12.61
N ASP A 329 -19.25 30.99 12.27
CA ASP A 329 -17.88 30.79 12.74
C ASP A 329 -17.83 31.12 14.23
N ILE A 330 -17.68 30.09 15.07
CA ILE A 330 -17.69 30.22 16.54
C ILE A 330 -16.31 30.68 17.06
N ARG A 331 -15.30 30.82 16.18
CA ARG A 331 -13.95 31.24 16.57
C ARG A 331 -13.91 32.72 16.95
N PRO A 332 -13.05 33.12 17.91
CA PRO A 332 -12.92 34.52 18.30
C PRO A 332 -12.49 35.37 17.09
N GLU A 333 -13.30 36.38 16.76
CA GLU A 333 -13.10 37.31 15.65
C GLU A 333 -11.76 38.08 15.74
N HIS A 334 -11.13 38.09 16.91
CA HIS A 334 -9.83 38.70 17.16
C HIS A 334 -8.94 37.71 17.92
N ASP A 335 -8.13 36.97 17.18
CA ASP A 335 -7.04 36.23 17.78
C ASP A 335 -5.91 37.24 18.14
N SER A 336 -5.25 37.01 19.27
CA SER A 336 -4.03 37.67 19.71
C SER A 336 -3.00 37.91 18.59
N TYR A 337 -2.91 36.98 17.63
CA TYR A 337 -2.06 37.10 16.44
C TYR A 337 -2.48 38.24 15.49
N GLU A 338 -3.77 38.39 15.16
CA GLU A 338 -4.26 39.49 14.32
C GLU A 338 -3.99 40.84 14.99
N PHE A 339 -4.18 40.90 16.32
CA PHE A 339 -3.88 42.09 17.10
C PHE A 339 -2.38 42.43 17.06
N MET A 340 -1.51 41.44 17.17
CA MET A 340 -0.05 41.61 17.02
C MET A 340 0.31 42.19 15.66
N LEU A 341 -0.20 41.61 14.56
CA LEU A 341 0.07 42.07 13.20
C LEU A 341 -0.35 43.54 13.01
N ARG A 342 -1.52 43.92 13.55
CA ARG A 342 -1.98 45.32 13.53
C ARG A 342 -1.11 46.24 14.37
N LYS A 343 -0.75 45.83 15.59
CA LYS A 343 0.06 46.62 16.52
C LYS A 343 1.44 46.91 15.94
N GLN A 344 2.05 45.93 15.28
CA GLN A 344 3.37 46.06 14.64
C GLN A 344 3.32 46.67 13.22
N ARG A 345 2.13 46.98 12.70
CA ARG A 345 1.89 47.57 11.36
C ARG A 345 2.36 46.69 10.19
N PHE A 346 2.28 45.37 10.33
CA PHE A 346 2.54 44.42 9.25
C PHE A 346 1.35 44.33 8.29
N GLU A 347 1.20 45.31 7.38
CA GLU A 347 0.03 45.39 6.50
C GLU A 347 -0.14 44.20 5.56
N VAL A 348 0.95 43.70 4.97
CA VAL A 348 0.90 42.59 4.00
C VAL A 348 0.53 41.27 4.70
N PRO A 349 1.23 40.82 5.77
CA PRO A 349 0.82 39.65 6.54
C PRO A 349 -0.60 39.76 7.12
N HIS A 350 -1.00 40.94 7.60
CA HIS A 350 -2.36 41.15 8.13
C HIS A 350 -3.45 41.00 7.05
N ARG A 351 -3.22 41.52 5.83
CA ARG A 351 -4.17 41.35 4.72
C ARG A 351 -4.24 39.91 4.26
N PHE A 352 -3.10 39.23 4.18
CA PHE A 352 -3.04 37.82 3.82
C PHE A 352 -3.76 36.94 4.85
N TYR A 353 -3.45 37.10 6.14
CA TYR A 353 -4.12 36.38 7.22
C TYR A 353 -5.64 36.60 7.21
N ARG A 354 -6.11 37.84 6.99
CA ARG A 354 -7.55 38.13 6.85
C ARG A 354 -8.18 37.46 5.63
N TYR A 355 -7.43 37.35 4.54
CA TYR A 355 -7.90 36.66 3.34
C TYR A 355 -8.02 35.15 3.58
N GLU A 356 -7.01 34.50 4.17
CA GLU A 356 -7.10 33.08 4.58
C GLU A 356 -8.26 32.88 5.55
N ARG A 357 -8.38 33.71 6.59
CA ARG A 357 -9.49 33.59 7.55
C ARG A 357 -10.87 33.74 6.89
N LYS A 358 -10.99 34.61 5.87
CA LYS A 358 -12.20 34.75 5.06
C LYS A 358 -12.45 33.50 4.20
N MET A 359 -11.43 32.95 3.55
CA MET A 359 -11.55 31.76 2.70
C MET A 359 -11.90 30.50 3.49
N TYR A 360 -11.29 30.36 4.67
CA TYR A 360 -11.63 29.32 5.62
C TYR A 360 -13.06 29.45 6.16
N ARG A 361 -13.49 30.69 6.49
CA ARG A 361 -14.88 30.96 6.91
C ARG A 361 -15.89 30.64 5.81
N LEU A 362 -15.54 30.89 4.55
CA LEU A 362 -16.34 30.53 3.39
C LEU A 362 -16.26 29.03 3.05
N GLN A 363 -15.45 28.26 3.79
CA GLN A 363 -15.29 26.80 3.64
C GLN A 363 -14.75 26.36 2.27
N VAL A 364 -14.06 27.27 1.57
CA VAL A 364 -13.52 27.07 0.20
C VAL A 364 -12.07 26.58 0.22
N GLU A 365 -11.35 26.93 1.29
CA GLU A 365 -9.91 26.69 1.42
C GLU A 365 -9.55 25.24 1.71
N TYR A 366 -10.51 24.44 2.17
CA TYR A 366 -10.31 23.04 2.49
C TYR A 366 -9.77 22.24 1.30
N VAL A 367 -10.06 22.65 0.06
CA VAL A 367 -9.95 21.79 -1.14
C VAL A 367 -8.62 21.85 -1.87
N ASP A 368 -7.85 22.93 -1.77
CA ASP A 368 -6.68 23.13 -2.65
C ASP A 368 -5.38 23.53 -1.97
N ARG A 369 -5.39 24.26 -0.83
CA ARG A 369 -4.15 24.82 -0.27
C ARG A 369 -3.49 24.00 0.83
N TYR A 370 -4.21 23.07 1.45
CA TYR A 370 -3.67 22.24 2.54
C TYR A 370 -3.39 20.79 2.15
N ASP A 371 -4.03 20.27 1.10
CA ASP A 371 -4.08 18.82 0.85
C ASP A 371 -3.48 18.41 -0.51
N MET A 372 -3.11 19.35 -1.39
CA MET A 372 -2.54 19.03 -2.72
C MET A 372 -1.01 18.89 -2.72
N ASP A 373 -0.31 19.41 -1.70
CA ASP A 373 1.15 19.40 -1.59
C ASP A 373 1.69 18.54 -0.43
N ILE A 374 0.82 17.82 0.31
CA ILE A 374 1.29 16.82 1.27
C ILE A 374 1.36 15.50 0.51
N ASP A 375 2.59 15.08 0.22
CA ASP A 375 2.84 13.76 -0.37
C ASP A 375 2.13 12.70 0.47
N ILE A 376 1.51 11.72 -0.21
CA ILE A 376 0.66 10.68 0.41
C ILE A 376 1.45 9.81 1.43
N ARG A 377 2.76 10.05 1.54
CA ARG A 377 3.64 9.64 2.65
C ARG A 377 4.61 10.78 2.94
N ASP A 378 4.24 11.69 3.82
CA ASP A 378 5.24 12.54 4.44
C ASP A 378 6.04 11.70 5.45
N TYR A 379 7.36 11.73 5.33
CA TYR A 379 8.29 11.03 6.23
C TYR A 379 8.71 11.96 7.39
N LEU A 380 7.80 12.86 7.82
CA LEU A 380 8.13 13.83 8.87
C LEU A 380 8.59 13.12 10.14
N ASP A 381 7.98 11.99 10.51
CA ASP A 381 8.40 11.24 11.69
C ASP A 381 9.81 10.60 11.54
N ASP A 382 10.26 10.32 10.31
CA ASP A 382 11.66 9.95 10.03
C ASP A 382 12.59 11.18 10.02
N GLU A 383 12.13 12.32 9.51
CA GLU A 383 12.87 13.59 9.57
C GLU A 383 13.13 14.02 11.03
N MET A 384 12.20 13.72 11.95
CA MET A 384 12.41 13.96 13.39
C MET A 384 13.60 13.17 13.96
N LYS A 385 13.96 12.03 13.37
CA LYS A 385 15.15 11.26 13.81
C LYS A 385 16.43 12.06 13.60
N TYR A 386 16.50 12.88 12.55
CA TYR A 386 17.65 13.72 12.28
C TYR A 386 17.77 14.84 13.34
N VAL A 387 16.65 15.45 13.73
CA VAL A 387 16.60 16.51 14.76
C VAL A 387 17.09 16.02 16.13
N PHE A 388 16.78 14.77 16.50
CA PHE A 388 17.15 14.25 17.82
C PHE A 388 18.46 13.46 17.87
N PHE A 389 18.85 12.79 16.79
CA PHE A 389 19.89 11.76 16.85
C PHE A 389 21.01 11.91 15.82
N GLY A 390 21.00 12.94 14.97
CA GLY A 390 22.08 13.34 14.05
C GLY A 390 23.02 12.22 13.57
N TYR A 391 22.81 11.68 12.36
CA TYR A 391 23.66 10.63 11.75
C TYR A 391 24.07 9.50 12.70
N ALA A 392 23.11 8.76 13.25
CA ALA A 392 23.38 7.45 13.82
C ALA A 392 22.76 6.37 12.92
N ASP A 393 23.63 5.52 12.37
CA ASP A 393 23.38 4.20 11.79
C ASP A 393 22.69 4.11 10.41
N SER A 394 23.36 4.63 9.37
CA SER A 394 23.12 4.20 7.98
C SER A 394 24.31 3.46 7.35
N GLU A 395 25.23 2.91 8.16
CA GLU A 395 26.42 2.18 7.68
C GLU A 395 26.36 0.65 7.89
N GLU A 396 25.21 0.08 8.23
CA GLU A 396 25.04 -1.38 8.28
C GLU A 396 23.96 -1.82 7.29
N ASP A 397 24.31 -1.96 5.99
CA ASP A 397 23.60 -2.83 5.01
C ASP A 397 24.25 -2.83 3.60
N GLU A 398 25.58 -2.75 3.48
CA GLU A 398 26.28 -3.05 2.21
C GLU A 398 27.51 -3.94 2.44
N GLU A 399 27.29 -5.18 2.87
CA GLU A 399 28.26 -6.27 2.72
C GLU A 399 27.56 -7.52 2.15
N GLU A 400 27.63 -7.71 0.84
CA GLU A 400 27.77 -9.06 0.28
C GLU A 400 28.84 -9.08 -0.81
N ASP A 401 29.99 -9.62 -0.42
CA ASP A 401 31.08 -10.08 -1.26
C ASP A 401 30.60 -11.05 -2.36
N GLN A 402 31.03 -10.81 -3.60
CA GLN A 402 31.24 -11.91 -4.56
C GLN A 402 32.74 -12.18 -4.71
N PRO A 403 33.23 -13.39 -4.38
CA PRO A 403 34.60 -13.76 -4.68
C PRO A 403 34.78 -14.20 -6.14
N SER A 404 35.99 -13.91 -6.60
CA SER A 404 36.62 -14.20 -7.89
C SER A 404 36.56 -15.64 -8.42
N GLY A 405 36.36 -15.76 -9.75
CA GLY A 405 37.34 -16.37 -10.68
C GLY A 405 37.31 -17.90 -10.92
N GLY A 406 37.12 -18.29 -12.18
CA GLY A 406 37.48 -19.62 -12.69
C GLY A 406 37.04 -19.81 -14.15
N GLY A 407 37.98 -19.83 -15.09
CA GLY A 407 37.69 -19.99 -16.51
C GLY A 407 37.39 -21.44 -16.88
N GLU A 408 36.24 -21.66 -17.51
CA GLU A 408 35.94 -22.89 -18.27
C GLU A 408 35.36 -22.51 -19.63
N GLN A 409 35.66 -23.34 -20.62
CA GLN A 409 35.52 -23.10 -22.06
C GLN A 409 34.14 -22.53 -22.44
N GLU A 410 34.13 -21.35 -23.08
CA GLU A 410 32.92 -20.75 -23.65
C GLU A 410 32.26 -21.70 -24.67
N SER A 411 31.17 -22.35 -24.26
CA SER A 411 30.25 -23.00 -25.19
C SER A 411 29.64 -21.91 -26.08
N LYS A 412 29.61 -22.12 -27.40
CA LYS A 412 29.10 -21.13 -28.37
C LYS A 412 27.60 -20.80 -28.22
N PHE A 413 26.89 -21.53 -27.35
CA PHE A 413 25.46 -21.39 -27.10
C PHE A 413 25.18 -21.59 -25.61
N PRO A 414 24.15 -20.94 -25.04
CA PRO A 414 23.76 -21.13 -23.65
C PRO A 414 23.31 -22.57 -23.45
N MET A 415 23.93 -23.30 -22.52
CA MET A 415 23.59 -24.67 -22.18
C MET A 415 23.75 -24.86 -20.66
N ALA A 416 22.78 -25.49 -20.02
CA ALA A 416 22.95 -25.95 -18.64
C ALA A 416 24.01 -27.06 -18.55
N LEU A 417 24.83 -27.02 -17.50
CA LEU A 417 25.82 -28.04 -17.19
C LEU A 417 25.13 -29.30 -16.64
N ARG A 418 25.73 -30.47 -16.86
CA ARG A 418 25.30 -31.74 -16.28
C ARG A 418 25.67 -31.74 -14.80
N SER A 419 24.77 -32.20 -13.93
CA SER A 419 25.05 -32.30 -12.50
C SER A 419 25.96 -33.48 -12.17
N ASP A 420 26.63 -33.40 -11.02
CA ASP A 420 27.48 -34.46 -10.52
C ASP A 420 26.65 -35.68 -10.10
N ARG A 421 27.12 -36.89 -10.42
CA ARG A 421 26.45 -38.17 -10.08
C ARG A 421 26.34 -38.45 -8.56
N ASN A 422 26.80 -37.54 -7.69
CA ASN A 422 26.98 -37.75 -6.25
C ASN A 422 26.08 -36.87 -5.35
N GLU A 423 24.91 -36.44 -5.81
CA GLU A 423 23.97 -35.69 -4.96
C GLU A 423 23.17 -36.64 -4.04
N LYS A 424 23.22 -36.38 -2.73
CA LYS A 424 22.62 -37.18 -1.67
C LYS A 424 21.28 -36.60 -1.21
N VAL A 425 20.44 -37.46 -0.64
CA VAL A 425 19.27 -37.07 0.15
C VAL A 425 19.70 -36.12 1.27
N ASP A 426 19.00 -34.99 1.40
CA ASP A 426 19.30 -33.96 2.40
C ASP A 426 18.85 -34.38 3.82
N GLU A 427 19.13 -33.52 4.81
CA GLU A 427 18.80 -33.76 6.22
C GLU A 427 17.28 -33.82 6.48
N GLU A 428 16.46 -33.28 5.56
CA GLU A 428 15.00 -33.31 5.62
C GLU A 428 14.39 -34.54 4.91
N GLY A 429 15.24 -35.39 4.32
CA GLY A 429 14.82 -36.58 3.60
C GLY A 429 14.39 -36.31 2.15
N ILE A 430 14.68 -35.13 1.62
CA ILE A 430 14.37 -34.73 0.25
C ILE A 430 15.49 -35.19 -0.69
N ASP A 431 15.07 -35.83 -1.77
CA ASP A 431 15.98 -36.48 -2.71
C ASP A 431 16.33 -35.55 -3.87
N TRP A 432 17.59 -35.11 -3.88
CA TRP A 432 18.18 -34.22 -4.88
C TRP A 432 18.84 -34.98 -6.05
N SER A 433 18.86 -36.31 -6.03
CA SER A 433 19.57 -37.09 -7.04
C SER A 433 18.94 -36.95 -8.43
N ASP A 434 19.74 -36.55 -9.42
CA ASP A 434 19.35 -36.53 -10.84
C ASP A 434 19.48 -37.93 -11.46
N CYS A 435 18.57 -38.86 -11.14
CA CYS A 435 18.63 -40.23 -11.66
C CYS A 435 17.23 -40.77 -12.01
N ALA A 436 17.15 -41.87 -12.76
CA ALA A 436 15.90 -42.58 -13.02
C ALA A 436 15.26 -43.12 -11.72
N ARG A 437 13.92 -43.27 -11.66
CA ARG A 437 13.14 -43.54 -10.43
C ARG A 437 11.96 -44.50 -10.62
N GLY A 438 11.63 -45.26 -9.58
CA GLY A 438 10.49 -46.19 -9.61
C GLY A 438 10.76 -47.39 -10.52
N GLU A 439 9.80 -47.78 -11.36
CA GLU A 439 9.96 -48.92 -12.27
C GLU A 439 10.88 -48.62 -13.47
N ASN A 440 11.07 -47.34 -13.82
CA ASN A 440 11.78 -46.93 -15.04
C ASN A 440 13.31 -47.07 -14.97
N VAL A 441 13.87 -47.38 -13.80
CA VAL A 441 15.28 -47.80 -13.65
C VAL A 441 15.56 -49.05 -14.49
N LYS A 442 14.55 -49.91 -14.69
CA LYS A 442 14.70 -51.16 -15.43
C LYS A 442 14.34 -50.99 -16.90
N PHE A 443 15.21 -51.47 -17.78
CA PHE A 443 14.88 -51.63 -19.19
C PHE A 443 13.78 -52.68 -19.39
N SER A 444 12.90 -52.43 -20.37
CA SER A 444 11.86 -53.37 -20.78
C SER A 444 12.48 -54.61 -21.44
N LYS A 445 11.87 -55.78 -21.21
CA LYS A 445 12.32 -57.04 -21.85
C LYS A 445 12.31 -56.93 -23.37
N SER A 446 11.29 -56.28 -23.93
CA SER A 446 11.20 -56.02 -25.37
C SER A 446 12.35 -55.19 -25.91
N PHE A 447 12.90 -54.26 -25.13
CA PHE A 447 14.06 -53.47 -25.53
C PHE A 447 15.34 -54.31 -25.45
N LEU A 448 15.53 -55.05 -24.36
CA LEU A 448 16.70 -55.93 -24.19
C LEU A 448 16.78 -57.01 -25.28
N ASP A 449 15.65 -57.62 -25.66
CA ASP A 449 15.58 -58.60 -26.75
C ASP A 449 15.94 -57.99 -28.12
N LEU A 450 15.81 -56.67 -28.27
CA LEU A 450 16.14 -55.93 -29.51
C LEU A 450 17.59 -55.43 -29.55
N LEU A 451 18.32 -55.49 -28.43
CA LEU A 451 19.75 -55.15 -28.38
C LEU A 451 20.63 -56.16 -29.12
N ASP A 452 20.13 -57.37 -29.32
CA ASP A 452 20.82 -58.43 -30.08
C ASP A 452 20.68 -58.27 -31.62
N ALA A 453 19.98 -57.24 -32.11
CA ALA A 453 19.76 -56.99 -33.54
C ALA A 453 20.83 -56.05 -34.17
N PRO A 454 21.28 -56.28 -35.42
CA PRO A 454 22.46 -55.63 -36.00
C PRO A 454 22.26 -54.20 -36.55
N ALA A 455 21.51 -53.33 -35.85
CA ALA A 455 21.13 -52.00 -36.38
C ALA A 455 21.48 -50.82 -35.45
N PHE A 456 22.66 -50.84 -34.82
CA PHE A 456 23.11 -49.73 -33.98
C PHE A 456 23.97 -48.73 -34.75
N VAL A 457 23.51 -47.48 -34.71
CA VAL A 457 24.29 -46.31 -35.09
C VAL A 457 25.39 -46.11 -34.04
N ASN A 458 26.65 -46.18 -34.45
CA ASN A 458 27.80 -46.05 -33.54
C ASN A 458 28.49 -44.68 -33.63
N SER A 459 28.12 -43.83 -34.59
CA SER A 459 28.75 -42.53 -34.83
C SER A 459 27.74 -41.37 -34.80
N MET A 460 28.21 -40.18 -34.42
CA MET A 460 27.38 -38.97 -34.38
C MET A 460 26.94 -38.50 -35.78
N ASP A 461 27.76 -38.75 -36.80
CA ASP A 461 27.44 -38.43 -38.18
C ASP A 461 26.28 -39.29 -38.69
N ASP A 462 26.30 -40.58 -38.37
CA ASP A 462 25.21 -41.50 -38.70
C ASP A 462 23.91 -41.14 -37.94
N PHE A 463 24.03 -40.70 -36.67
CA PHE A 463 22.89 -40.25 -35.87
C PHE A 463 22.27 -38.98 -36.47
N THR A 464 23.12 -38.02 -36.86
CA THR A 464 22.70 -36.79 -37.54
C THR A 464 21.96 -37.11 -38.84
N ASN A 465 22.53 -38.00 -39.67
CA ASN A 465 21.90 -38.41 -40.93
C ASN A 465 20.55 -39.10 -40.70
N LEU A 466 20.41 -39.91 -39.65
CA LEU A 466 19.17 -40.57 -39.27
C LEU A 466 18.08 -39.57 -38.87
N VAL A 467 18.44 -38.58 -38.04
CA VAL A 467 17.53 -37.50 -37.62
C VAL A 467 17.13 -36.62 -38.80
N ASP A 468 18.09 -36.19 -39.62
CA ASP A 468 17.82 -35.35 -40.80
C ASP A 468 16.94 -36.08 -41.83
N THR A 469 17.18 -37.38 -42.05
CA THR A 469 16.32 -38.23 -42.90
C THR A 469 14.90 -38.31 -42.34
N THR A 470 14.77 -38.45 -41.02
CA THR A 470 13.47 -38.49 -40.33
C THR A 470 12.73 -37.17 -40.48
N LEU A 471 13.41 -36.03 -40.30
CA LEU A 471 12.84 -34.70 -40.56
C LEU A 471 12.41 -34.52 -42.01
N MET A 472 13.21 -34.98 -42.97
CA MET A 472 12.91 -34.91 -44.41
C MET A 472 11.64 -35.69 -44.78
N ILE A 473 11.48 -36.90 -44.25
CA ILE A 473 10.28 -37.72 -44.49
C ILE A 473 9.05 -37.04 -43.89
N GLY A 474 9.17 -36.45 -42.69
CA GLY A 474 8.07 -35.77 -42.00
C GLY A 474 7.60 -34.53 -42.75
N PHE A 475 8.54 -33.80 -43.36
CA PHE A 475 8.24 -32.67 -44.22
C PHE A 475 7.55 -33.07 -45.53
N LEU A 476 8.02 -34.13 -46.21
CA LEU A 476 7.49 -34.54 -47.52
C LEU A 476 6.19 -35.35 -47.43
N HIS A 477 6.01 -36.12 -46.35
CA HIS A 477 4.91 -37.08 -46.20
C HIS A 477 4.45 -37.21 -44.73
N PRO A 478 3.66 -36.26 -44.21
CA PRO A 478 3.18 -36.28 -42.83
C PRO A 478 2.30 -37.50 -42.47
N ASP A 479 1.72 -38.20 -43.44
CA ASP A 479 0.78 -39.32 -43.22
C ASP A 479 1.43 -40.72 -43.28
N LEU A 480 2.75 -40.82 -43.42
CA LEU A 480 3.43 -42.08 -43.76
C LEU A 480 3.87 -42.89 -42.52
N LYS A 481 3.29 -44.09 -42.34
CA LYS A 481 3.63 -45.07 -41.28
C LYS A 481 5.11 -45.52 -41.24
N HIS A 482 5.88 -45.28 -42.30
CA HIS A 482 7.32 -45.58 -42.33
C HIS A 482 8.16 -44.69 -41.39
N TYR A 483 7.58 -43.61 -40.87
CA TYR A 483 8.17 -42.77 -39.83
C TYR A 483 8.41 -43.54 -38.50
N SER A 484 7.56 -44.53 -38.21
CA SER A 484 7.63 -45.33 -36.98
C SER A 484 8.97 -46.07 -36.84
N TYR A 485 9.50 -46.60 -37.96
CA TYR A 485 10.74 -47.38 -37.98
C TYR A 485 11.98 -46.52 -37.71
N PHE A 486 12.08 -45.37 -38.36
CA PHE A 486 13.20 -44.45 -38.15
C PHE A 486 13.15 -43.82 -36.75
N GLY A 487 11.96 -43.43 -36.29
CA GLY A 487 11.77 -42.93 -34.93
C GLY A 487 12.13 -43.96 -33.86
N GLU A 488 11.71 -45.22 -34.01
CA GLU A 488 12.16 -46.30 -33.12
C GLU A 488 13.68 -46.51 -33.16
N SER A 489 14.32 -46.35 -34.31
CA SER A 489 15.78 -46.49 -34.43
C SER A 489 16.52 -45.36 -33.68
N ILE A 490 16.00 -44.13 -33.74
CA ILE A 490 16.53 -42.98 -32.98
C ILE A 490 16.42 -43.25 -31.48
N LEU A 491 15.23 -43.63 -31.01
CA LEU A 491 14.98 -43.90 -29.57
C LEU A 491 15.85 -45.04 -29.05
N ARG A 492 16.02 -46.11 -29.84
CA ARG A 492 16.90 -47.23 -29.46
C ARG A 492 18.36 -46.80 -29.36
N THR A 493 18.81 -45.93 -30.26
CA THR A 493 20.18 -45.41 -30.25
C THR A 493 20.45 -44.57 -29.00
N ILE A 494 19.48 -43.73 -28.60
CA ILE A 494 19.55 -42.93 -27.36
C ILE A 494 19.53 -43.83 -26.12
N ALA A 495 18.60 -44.77 -26.04
CA ALA A 495 18.50 -45.69 -24.91
C ALA A 495 19.75 -46.56 -24.77
N GLN A 496 20.36 -46.98 -25.88
CA GLN A 496 21.62 -47.71 -25.90
C GLN A 496 22.80 -46.84 -25.43
N SER A 497 22.89 -45.58 -25.87
CA SER A 497 23.96 -44.67 -25.41
C SER A 497 23.91 -44.43 -23.91
N ILE A 498 22.70 -44.38 -23.32
CA ILE A 498 22.53 -44.24 -21.86
C ILE A 498 22.98 -45.52 -21.16
N LYS A 499 22.57 -46.69 -21.68
CA LYS A 499 22.99 -47.98 -21.14
C LYS A 499 24.51 -48.17 -21.17
N ASP A 500 25.15 -47.87 -22.30
CA ASP A 500 26.60 -48.02 -22.48
C ASP A 500 27.38 -47.07 -21.56
N GLU A 501 26.79 -45.92 -21.20
CA GLU A 501 27.37 -44.99 -20.23
C GLU A 501 27.21 -45.48 -18.77
N ASP A 502 26.09 -46.13 -18.45
CA ASP A 502 25.83 -46.74 -17.14
C ASP A 502 26.71 -47.99 -16.90
N ASP A 503 26.95 -48.79 -17.94
CA ASP A 503 27.74 -50.03 -17.88
C ASP A 503 29.28 -49.77 -17.94
N GLU A 504 29.72 -48.51 -18.01
CA GLU A 504 31.12 -48.07 -18.17
C GLU A 504 31.88 -48.71 -19.36
N GLU A 505 31.19 -49.30 -20.34
CA GLU A 505 31.76 -49.91 -21.54
C GLU A 505 32.11 -48.86 -22.62
N VAL A 506 32.88 -47.84 -22.25
CA VAL A 506 33.20 -46.71 -23.15
C VAL A 506 34.37 -47.06 -24.06
N THR A 507 34.08 -47.76 -25.16
CA THR A 507 34.99 -47.90 -26.30
C THR A 507 34.39 -47.23 -27.55
N GLU A 508 34.62 -45.91 -27.65
CA GLU A 508 34.49 -45.06 -28.86
C GLU A 508 33.08 -44.70 -29.41
N LYS A 509 31.98 -44.87 -28.66
CA LYS A 509 30.62 -44.70 -29.21
C LYS A 509 29.84 -43.53 -28.62
N LEU A 510 29.02 -42.91 -29.48
CA LEU A 510 28.01 -41.87 -29.25
C LEU A 510 27.64 -41.63 -27.76
N LEU A 511 28.01 -40.45 -27.22
CA LEU A 511 27.72 -40.09 -25.82
C LEU A 511 26.39 -39.32 -25.68
N PRO A 512 25.62 -39.50 -24.59
CA PRO A 512 24.42 -38.71 -24.30
C PRO A 512 24.64 -37.19 -24.32
N LEU A 513 25.81 -36.73 -23.85
CA LEU A 513 26.19 -35.32 -23.92
C LEU A 513 26.26 -34.79 -25.36
N SER A 514 26.81 -35.59 -26.29
CA SER A 514 26.87 -35.23 -27.71
C SER A 514 25.49 -35.18 -28.37
N ILE A 515 24.57 -36.05 -27.94
CA ILE A 515 23.17 -36.04 -28.39
C ILE A 515 22.47 -34.77 -27.87
N TYR A 516 22.67 -34.41 -26.60
CA TYR A 516 22.14 -33.17 -26.02
C TYR A 516 22.63 -31.93 -26.78
N GLU A 517 23.94 -31.78 -26.99
CA GLU A 517 24.54 -30.68 -27.77
C GLU A 517 23.94 -30.58 -29.19
N PHE A 518 23.63 -31.71 -29.80
CA PHE A 518 23.01 -31.76 -31.12
C PHE A 518 21.55 -31.31 -31.13
N LEU A 519 20.76 -31.69 -30.13
CA LEU A 519 19.36 -31.29 -29.99
C LEU A 519 19.25 -29.78 -29.74
N VAL A 520 20.12 -29.23 -28.90
CA VAL A 520 20.14 -27.80 -28.55
C VAL A 520 20.68 -26.93 -29.69
N SER A 521 21.63 -27.43 -30.48
CA SER A 521 22.25 -26.62 -31.53
C SER A 521 21.30 -26.35 -32.72
N PRO A 522 21.40 -25.17 -33.35
CA PRO A 522 20.61 -24.85 -34.55
C PRO A 522 21.09 -25.66 -35.77
N PRO A 523 20.21 -25.99 -36.72
CA PRO A 523 20.61 -26.66 -37.96
C PRO A 523 21.49 -25.74 -38.81
N LYS A 524 22.64 -26.25 -39.27
CA LYS A 524 23.62 -25.48 -40.07
C LYS A 524 23.05 -24.95 -41.39
N ASN A 525 22.04 -25.63 -41.97
CA ASN A 525 21.28 -25.19 -43.14
C ASN A 525 19.84 -25.72 -42.99
N PRO A 526 18.83 -24.87 -42.75
CA PRO A 526 17.44 -25.33 -42.68
C PRO A 526 16.94 -25.64 -44.09
N VAL A 527 17.08 -26.88 -44.54
CA VAL A 527 16.54 -27.36 -45.82
C VAL A 527 15.00 -27.40 -45.78
N TYR A 528 14.42 -27.47 -44.60
CA TYR A 528 12.99 -27.67 -44.36
C TYR A 528 12.34 -26.41 -43.77
N LYS A 529 11.15 -26.04 -44.28
CA LYS A 529 10.38 -24.91 -43.75
C LYS A 529 9.46 -25.40 -42.63
N LEU A 530 9.57 -24.79 -41.44
CA LEU A 530 8.65 -25.05 -40.34
C LEU A 530 7.18 -24.94 -40.81
N PRO A 531 6.29 -25.83 -40.33
CA PRO A 531 4.86 -25.75 -40.61
C PRO A 531 4.31 -24.36 -40.32
N SER A 532 3.29 -23.91 -41.06
CA SER A 532 2.69 -22.58 -40.86
C SER A 532 2.06 -22.39 -39.46
N THR A 533 1.76 -23.49 -38.78
CA THR A 533 1.32 -23.58 -37.37
C THR A 533 2.46 -23.33 -36.39
N TYR A 534 3.70 -23.60 -36.77
CA TYR A 534 4.91 -23.37 -35.99
C TYR A 534 5.65 -22.14 -36.52
N LYS A 535 5.26 -20.96 -36.02
CA LYS A 535 6.01 -19.72 -36.29
C LYS A 535 6.99 -19.48 -35.15
N PRO A 536 8.31 -19.40 -35.35
CA PRO A 536 9.20 -18.94 -34.30
C PRO A 536 8.86 -17.49 -33.93
N VAL A 537 9.06 -17.13 -32.68
CA VAL A 537 8.95 -15.75 -32.19
C VAL A 537 10.29 -15.06 -32.50
N SER A 538 10.28 -13.77 -32.86
CA SER A 538 11.31 -13.16 -33.73
C SER A 538 12.74 -13.05 -33.19
N ASP A 539 13.05 -13.48 -31.97
CA ASP A 539 14.37 -13.25 -31.36
C ASP A 539 15.10 -14.53 -30.86
N MET A 540 14.48 -15.72 -30.92
CA MET A 540 15.14 -16.99 -30.52
C MET A 540 15.54 -17.85 -31.72
N THR A 541 16.75 -18.42 -31.66
CA THR A 541 17.24 -19.39 -32.65
C THR A 541 16.49 -20.71 -32.54
N VAL A 542 15.89 -21.18 -33.64
CA VAL A 542 15.17 -22.46 -33.66
C VAL A 542 16.16 -23.64 -33.56
N THR A 543 16.01 -24.44 -32.52
CA THR A 543 16.84 -25.63 -32.24
C THR A 543 16.42 -26.84 -33.10
N ARG A 544 17.28 -27.86 -33.26
CA ARG A 544 16.90 -29.09 -33.97
C ARG A 544 15.74 -29.82 -33.31
N PHE A 545 15.66 -29.76 -31.98
CA PHE A 545 14.54 -30.31 -31.23
C PHE A 545 13.20 -29.68 -31.65
N GLU A 546 13.15 -28.37 -31.85
CA GLU A 546 11.92 -27.68 -32.29
C GLU A 546 11.45 -28.11 -33.68
N TYR A 547 12.38 -28.42 -34.59
CA TYR A 547 12.02 -29.04 -35.87
C TYR A 547 11.38 -30.42 -35.65
N LEU A 548 11.93 -31.24 -34.76
CA LEU A 548 11.33 -32.54 -34.41
C LEU A 548 9.93 -32.36 -33.80
N LEU A 549 9.78 -31.43 -32.85
CA LEU A 549 8.52 -31.12 -32.18
C LEU A 549 7.43 -30.67 -33.18
N ALA A 550 7.81 -29.87 -34.18
CA ALA A 550 6.87 -29.34 -35.16
C ALA A 550 6.36 -30.39 -36.16
N TYR A 551 7.16 -31.41 -36.49
CA TYR A 551 6.77 -32.47 -37.44
C TYR A 551 6.23 -33.73 -36.78
N ASN A 552 6.71 -34.09 -35.58
CA ASN A 552 6.25 -35.26 -34.86
C ASN A 552 6.38 -35.07 -33.33
N LEU A 553 5.28 -34.66 -32.71
CA LEU A 553 5.18 -34.49 -31.26
C LEU A 553 5.48 -35.79 -30.50
N ASP A 554 4.96 -36.93 -30.97
CA ASP A 554 5.10 -38.21 -30.28
C ASP A 554 6.58 -38.64 -30.21
N LEU A 555 7.30 -38.52 -31.32
CA LEU A 555 8.74 -38.83 -31.38
C LEU A 555 9.56 -37.85 -30.55
N ALA A 556 9.31 -36.54 -30.70
CA ALA A 556 10.04 -35.51 -29.96
C ALA A 556 9.88 -35.67 -28.45
N GLY A 557 8.65 -35.93 -27.98
CA GLY A 557 8.40 -36.23 -26.58
C GLY A 557 9.10 -37.50 -26.11
N CYS A 558 9.08 -38.57 -26.90
CA CYS A 558 9.79 -39.81 -26.55
C CYS A 558 11.31 -39.62 -26.48
N ILE A 559 11.89 -38.75 -27.32
CA ILE A 559 13.34 -38.45 -27.27
C ILE A 559 13.70 -37.81 -25.93
N ILE A 560 12.92 -36.82 -25.46
CA ILE A 560 13.15 -36.20 -24.15
C ILE A 560 12.89 -37.19 -23.02
N ASP A 561 11.84 -38.00 -23.13
CA ASP A 561 11.53 -39.04 -22.12
C ASP A 561 12.70 -40.03 -21.96
N GLU A 562 13.37 -40.43 -23.05
CA GLU A 562 14.57 -41.27 -22.99
C GLU A 562 15.77 -40.53 -22.41
N MET A 563 16.02 -39.29 -22.83
CA MET A 563 17.13 -38.49 -22.32
C MET A 563 17.01 -38.17 -20.82
N LEU A 564 15.79 -38.03 -20.29
CA LEU A 564 15.52 -37.89 -18.85
C LEU A 564 15.88 -39.15 -18.05
N MET A 565 16.14 -40.28 -18.69
CA MET A 565 16.61 -41.49 -18.01
C MET A 565 18.13 -41.50 -17.79
N CYS A 566 18.87 -40.52 -18.32
CA CYS A 566 20.31 -40.42 -18.14
C CYS A 566 20.64 -39.70 -16.83
N ASP A 567 21.52 -40.29 -16.03
CA ASP A 567 21.92 -39.72 -14.74
C ASP A 567 22.63 -38.38 -14.94
N GLY A 568 22.25 -37.38 -14.14
CA GLY A 568 22.78 -36.01 -14.17
C GLY A 568 22.17 -35.08 -15.23
N PHE A 569 21.23 -35.57 -16.06
CA PHE A 569 20.64 -34.78 -17.14
C PHE A 569 19.20 -34.32 -16.89
N ARG A 570 18.53 -34.79 -15.83
CA ARG A 570 17.10 -34.50 -15.59
C ARG A 570 16.84 -33.00 -15.42
N ARG A 571 17.53 -32.34 -14.50
CA ARG A 571 17.45 -30.88 -14.35
C ARG A 571 17.92 -30.12 -15.59
N THR A 572 18.98 -30.60 -16.26
CA THR A 572 19.49 -30.01 -17.52
C THR A 572 18.43 -30.00 -18.63
N PHE A 573 17.67 -31.09 -18.81
CA PHE A 573 16.60 -31.16 -19.80
C PHE A 573 15.38 -30.35 -19.41
N ILE A 574 15.03 -30.29 -18.12
CA ILE A 574 13.96 -29.40 -17.64
C ILE A 574 14.32 -27.95 -17.97
N TRP A 575 15.57 -27.53 -17.71
CA TRP A 575 16.05 -26.19 -18.07
C TRP A 575 16.00 -25.95 -19.59
N PHE A 576 16.45 -26.91 -20.39
CA PHE A 576 16.40 -26.83 -21.85
C PHE A 576 14.98 -26.59 -22.38
N ILE A 577 14.00 -27.39 -21.94
CA ILE A 577 12.62 -27.29 -22.45
C ILE A 577 11.90 -26.01 -21.99
N THR A 578 12.29 -25.41 -20.87
CA THR A 578 11.68 -24.18 -20.35
C THR A 578 12.36 -22.90 -20.84
N HIS A 579 13.65 -22.94 -21.20
CA HIS A 579 14.43 -21.73 -21.56
C HIS A 579 14.77 -21.61 -23.06
N LEU A 580 15.01 -22.73 -23.75
CA LEU A 580 15.58 -22.71 -25.11
C LEU A 580 14.59 -23.11 -26.21
N VAL A 581 13.38 -23.54 -25.85
CA VAL A 581 12.35 -23.98 -26.79
C VAL A 581 11.26 -22.92 -26.91
N ASN A 582 10.89 -22.52 -28.13
CA ASN A 582 9.83 -21.54 -28.31
C ASN A 582 8.47 -22.07 -27.82
N TYR A 583 7.70 -21.23 -27.12
CA TYR A 583 6.37 -21.58 -26.65
C TYR A 583 5.42 -21.93 -27.81
N SER A 584 4.86 -23.12 -27.73
CA SER A 584 3.85 -23.65 -28.66
C SER A 584 2.83 -24.48 -27.88
N PRO A 585 1.60 -24.66 -28.39
CA PRO A 585 0.61 -25.53 -27.75
C PRO A 585 1.15 -26.96 -27.52
N LEU A 586 2.00 -27.44 -28.43
CA LEU A 586 2.66 -28.74 -28.37
C LEU A 586 3.64 -28.86 -27.18
N LEU A 587 4.40 -27.80 -26.90
CA LEU A 587 5.29 -27.75 -25.73
C LEU A 587 4.48 -27.70 -24.43
N ILE A 588 3.41 -26.89 -24.39
CA ILE A 588 2.51 -26.78 -23.23
C ILE A 588 1.89 -28.13 -22.89
N ASP A 589 1.45 -28.88 -23.90
CA ASP A 589 0.96 -30.26 -23.73
C ASP A 589 2.03 -31.19 -23.15
N TYR A 590 3.26 -31.12 -23.66
CA TYR A 590 4.35 -31.94 -23.17
C TYR A 590 4.65 -31.63 -21.69
N VAL A 591 4.75 -30.36 -21.31
CA VAL A 591 4.98 -29.93 -19.92
C VAL A 591 3.85 -30.40 -19.01
N TYR A 592 2.59 -30.31 -19.46
CA TYR A 592 1.43 -30.82 -18.72
C TYR A 592 1.47 -32.33 -18.53
N GLU A 593 1.70 -33.11 -19.60
CA GLU A 593 1.79 -34.56 -19.51
C GLU A 593 2.95 -35.00 -18.62
N LEU A 594 4.06 -34.27 -18.64
CA LEU A 594 5.23 -34.52 -17.80
C LEU A 594 4.95 -34.20 -16.31
N ALA A 595 4.38 -33.04 -16.00
CA ALA A 595 4.03 -32.64 -14.63
C ALA A 595 2.97 -33.55 -13.99
N THR A 596 2.06 -34.09 -14.80
CA THR A 596 0.97 -34.99 -14.35
C THR A 596 1.38 -36.47 -14.31
N GLY A 597 2.62 -36.80 -14.72
CA GLY A 597 3.13 -38.19 -14.73
C GLY A 597 2.45 -39.08 -15.78
N LYS A 598 1.99 -38.51 -16.90
CA LYS A 598 1.34 -39.23 -18.01
C LYS A 598 2.34 -39.73 -19.07
N ARG A 599 3.61 -39.33 -18.98
CA ARG A 599 4.70 -39.76 -19.89
C ARG A 599 5.27 -41.13 -19.50
N GLY A 600 5.79 -41.87 -20.47
CA GLY A 600 6.43 -43.19 -20.28
C GLY A 600 5.48 -44.39 -20.07
N ASP A 601 4.18 -44.20 -19.80
CA ASP A 601 3.24 -45.31 -19.56
C ASP A 601 2.50 -45.78 -20.83
N ALA A 602 2.69 -47.05 -21.21
CA ALA A 602 1.95 -47.69 -22.30
C ALA A 602 0.49 -48.05 -21.94
N LYS A 603 0.10 -48.03 -20.66
CA LYS A 603 -1.21 -48.54 -20.19
C LYS A 603 -2.31 -47.49 -20.08
N ARG A 604 -2.01 -46.18 -20.11
CA ARG A 604 -2.95 -45.11 -19.71
C ARG A 604 -3.49 -44.15 -20.79
N GLY A 605 -3.45 -44.51 -22.07
CA GLY A 605 -4.53 -44.04 -22.98
C GLY A 605 -4.19 -43.26 -24.25
N LYS A 606 -2.96 -43.37 -24.78
CA LYS A 606 -2.73 -43.22 -26.23
C LYS A 606 -1.84 -44.37 -26.67
N GLU A 607 -2.22 -45.11 -27.71
CA GLU A 607 -1.30 -46.01 -28.41
C GLU A 607 -0.22 -45.14 -29.05
N SER A 608 0.85 -44.80 -28.31
CA SER A 608 1.99 -44.09 -28.89
C SER A 608 2.58 -44.96 -29.99
N MET A 609 2.88 -44.36 -31.15
CA MET A 609 3.50 -45.10 -32.25
C MET A 609 4.88 -45.66 -31.87
N HIS A 610 5.52 -45.08 -30.86
CA HIS A 610 6.84 -45.45 -30.39
C HIS A 610 6.78 -46.06 -28.98
N LYS A 611 7.60 -47.08 -28.75
CA LYS A 611 7.70 -47.77 -27.46
C LYS A 611 8.81 -47.16 -26.63
N PHE A 612 8.49 -46.82 -25.39
CA PHE A 612 9.47 -46.39 -24.38
C PHE A 612 10.37 -47.56 -23.97
N SER A 613 11.67 -47.30 -23.78
CA SER A 613 12.67 -48.34 -23.51
C SER A 613 12.55 -48.93 -22.11
N ARG A 614 12.03 -48.16 -21.15
CA ARG A 614 11.94 -48.52 -19.72
C ARG A 614 10.62 -49.19 -19.33
N VAL A 615 10.57 -49.74 -18.12
CA VAL A 615 9.36 -50.32 -17.52
C VAL A 615 8.61 -49.26 -16.71
N GLY A 616 7.32 -49.09 -16.93
CA GLY A 616 6.48 -48.17 -16.15
C GLY A 616 6.56 -46.71 -16.61
N ALA A 617 5.87 -45.83 -15.89
CA ALA A 617 5.79 -44.40 -16.21
C ALA A 617 7.10 -43.66 -15.91
N LEU A 618 7.29 -42.52 -16.56
CA LEU A 618 8.35 -41.57 -16.20
C LEU A 618 7.92 -40.82 -14.94
N GLU A 619 8.67 -41.00 -13.86
CA GLU A 619 8.37 -40.43 -12.54
C GLU A 619 9.38 -39.34 -12.20
N LEU A 620 8.93 -38.09 -12.05
CA LEU A 620 9.72 -36.97 -11.54
C LEU A 620 9.71 -36.94 -10.01
N SER A 621 10.82 -36.51 -9.40
CA SER A 621 10.85 -36.16 -7.98
C SER A 621 9.96 -34.95 -7.69
N THR A 622 9.64 -34.72 -6.42
CA THR A 622 8.89 -33.53 -6.00
C THR A 622 9.63 -32.26 -6.43
N ILE A 623 10.95 -32.17 -6.19
CA ILE A 623 11.78 -31.04 -6.60
C ILE A 623 11.77 -30.87 -8.12
N GLU A 624 11.99 -31.93 -8.89
CA GLU A 624 12.03 -31.85 -10.37
C GLU A 624 10.70 -31.32 -10.93
N ARG A 625 9.57 -31.78 -10.38
CA ARG A 625 8.25 -31.29 -10.75
C ARG A 625 8.05 -29.82 -10.37
N LEU A 626 8.51 -29.41 -9.19
CA LEU A 626 8.42 -28.03 -8.75
C LEU A 626 9.27 -27.09 -9.61
N MET A 627 10.50 -27.51 -9.91
CA MET A 627 11.43 -26.79 -10.78
C MET A 627 10.86 -26.66 -12.19
N LEU A 628 10.31 -27.74 -12.76
CA LEU A 628 9.64 -27.71 -14.06
C LEU A 628 8.55 -26.64 -14.12
N LEU A 629 7.66 -26.59 -13.12
CA LEU A 629 6.56 -25.64 -13.08
C LEU A 629 7.03 -24.21 -12.80
N HIS A 630 7.97 -24.02 -11.88
CA HIS A 630 8.49 -22.69 -11.54
C HIS A 630 9.24 -22.06 -12.72
N GLU A 631 10.16 -22.81 -13.33
CA GLU A 631 10.91 -22.35 -14.50
C GLU A 631 10.01 -22.11 -15.70
N PHE A 632 9.02 -22.96 -15.92
CA PHE A 632 8.04 -22.77 -16.99
C PHE A 632 7.21 -21.49 -16.78
N LEU A 633 6.64 -21.28 -15.59
CA LEU A 633 5.76 -20.14 -15.32
C LEU A 633 6.52 -18.80 -15.28
N SER A 634 7.73 -18.79 -14.72
CA SER A 634 8.59 -17.60 -14.68
C SER A 634 9.01 -17.17 -16.09
N ASN A 635 9.54 -18.10 -16.88
CA ASN A 635 9.95 -17.80 -18.26
C ASN A 635 8.76 -17.48 -19.17
N LEU A 636 7.61 -18.13 -18.96
CA LEU A 636 6.39 -17.82 -19.71
C LEU A 636 5.92 -16.40 -19.40
N SER A 637 5.95 -15.99 -18.13
CA SER A 637 5.59 -14.63 -17.71
C SER A 637 6.49 -13.60 -18.39
N SER A 638 7.81 -13.79 -18.31
CA SER A 638 8.80 -12.94 -18.99
C SER A 638 8.55 -12.86 -20.50
N TRP A 639 8.30 -14.01 -21.13
CA TRP A 639 7.99 -14.07 -22.56
C TRP A 639 6.70 -13.33 -22.93
N VAL A 640 5.63 -13.45 -22.13
CA VAL A 640 4.38 -12.71 -22.33
C VAL A 640 4.62 -11.20 -22.24
N PHE A 641 5.38 -10.73 -21.24
CA PHE A 641 5.70 -9.31 -21.07
C PHE A 641 6.45 -8.73 -22.27
N SER A 642 7.45 -9.45 -22.80
CA SER A 642 8.22 -8.98 -23.96
C SER A 642 7.44 -8.94 -25.27
N HIS A 643 6.31 -9.64 -25.37
CA HIS A 643 5.51 -9.77 -26.60
C HIS A 643 4.10 -9.19 -26.49
N TYR A 644 3.85 -8.39 -25.45
CA TYR A 644 2.57 -7.76 -25.16
C TYR A 644 2.33 -6.53 -26.07
N ASP A 645 2.08 -6.79 -27.35
CA ASP A 645 1.49 -5.81 -28.28
C ASP A 645 0.03 -6.22 -28.53
N HIS A 646 -0.91 -5.29 -28.28
CA HIS A 646 -2.38 -5.47 -28.29
C HIS A 646 -3.01 -6.04 -29.58
N THR A 647 -2.20 -6.43 -30.57
CA THR A 647 -2.63 -7.00 -31.86
C THR A 647 -2.22 -8.46 -32.06
N ASN A 648 -1.54 -9.10 -31.11
CA ASN A 648 -1.03 -10.45 -31.27
C ASN A 648 -2.09 -11.53 -30.98
N GLN A 649 -2.94 -11.84 -31.98
CA GLN A 649 -3.95 -12.91 -31.91
C GLN A 649 -3.37 -14.28 -31.49
N ARG A 650 -2.08 -14.52 -31.76
CA ARG A 650 -1.40 -15.76 -31.39
C ARG A 650 -1.10 -15.83 -29.90
N LEU A 651 -0.68 -14.72 -29.28
CA LEU A 651 -0.49 -14.62 -27.83
C LEU A 651 -1.80 -14.97 -27.11
N ILE A 652 -2.92 -14.40 -27.58
CA ILE A 652 -4.27 -14.67 -27.04
C ILE A 652 -4.61 -16.16 -27.11
N ALA A 653 -4.36 -16.81 -28.26
CA ALA A 653 -4.64 -18.23 -28.46
C ALA A 653 -3.75 -19.13 -27.58
N LEU A 654 -2.45 -18.83 -27.48
CA LEU A 654 -1.51 -19.57 -26.62
C LEU A 654 -1.91 -19.43 -25.14
N MET A 655 -2.22 -18.22 -24.69
CA MET A 655 -2.59 -17.96 -23.30
C MET A 655 -3.93 -18.57 -22.92
N SER A 656 -4.87 -18.68 -23.86
CA SER A 656 -6.10 -19.45 -23.65
C SER A 656 -5.79 -20.93 -23.36
N TYR A 657 -4.77 -21.48 -24.04
CA TYR A 657 -4.30 -22.86 -23.82
C TYR A 657 -3.60 -23.03 -22.47
N VAL A 658 -2.75 -22.08 -22.10
CA VAL A 658 -2.09 -22.06 -20.78
C VAL A 658 -3.12 -21.99 -19.65
N CYS A 659 -4.15 -21.15 -19.77
CA CYS A 659 -5.22 -21.06 -18.77
C CYS A 659 -5.96 -22.41 -18.60
N LEU A 660 -6.16 -23.15 -19.69
CA LEU A 660 -6.75 -24.49 -19.63
C LEU A 660 -5.81 -25.47 -18.91
N MET A 661 -4.52 -25.45 -19.22
CA MET A 661 -3.51 -26.26 -18.53
C MET A 661 -3.50 -25.98 -17.02
N LEU A 662 -3.43 -24.70 -16.63
CA LEU A 662 -3.41 -24.28 -15.22
C LEU A 662 -4.65 -24.75 -14.47
N ARG A 663 -5.85 -24.60 -15.05
CA ARG A 663 -7.08 -25.14 -14.45
C ARG A 663 -7.00 -26.63 -14.22
N ARG A 664 -6.48 -27.40 -15.18
CA ARG A 664 -6.31 -28.86 -15.02
C ARG A 664 -5.30 -29.22 -13.94
N LEU A 665 -4.19 -28.50 -13.83
CA LEU A 665 -3.20 -28.73 -12.79
C LEU A 665 -3.75 -28.41 -11.38
N ILE A 666 -4.62 -27.40 -11.27
CA ILE A 666 -5.36 -27.07 -10.05
C ILE A 666 -6.38 -28.18 -9.72
N ASP A 667 -7.19 -28.60 -10.70
CA ASP A 667 -8.20 -29.66 -10.54
C ASP A 667 -7.57 -31.01 -10.14
N GLU A 668 -6.40 -31.33 -10.68
CA GLU A 668 -5.64 -32.56 -10.36
C GLU A 668 -4.85 -32.43 -9.04
N GLY A 669 -4.90 -31.27 -8.37
CA GLY A 669 -4.26 -31.03 -7.07
C GLY A 669 -2.73 -30.96 -7.11
N ILE A 670 -2.15 -30.70 -8.28
CA ILE A 670 -0.71 -30.59 -8.48
C ILE A 670 -0.23 -29.17 -8.14
N ILE A 671 -1.05 -28.16 -8.47
CA ILE A 671 -0.83 -26.77 -8.09
C ILE A 671 -1.88 -26.39 -7.05
N THR A 672 -1.45 -25.79 -5.94
CA THR A 672 -2.35 -25.22 -4.94
C THR A 672 -2.33 -23.70 -5.01
N THR A 673 -3.50 -23.07 -4.84
CA THR A 673 -3.65 -21.60 -4.80
C THR A 673 -4.17 -21.11 -3.45
N ALA A 674 -4.24 -22.00 -2.45
CA ALA A 674 -4.68 -21.71 -1.10
C ALA A 674 -3.54 -21.10 -0.26
N ASN A 675 -3.84 -20.05 0.50
CA ASN A 675 -2.89 -19.40 1.41
C ASN A 675 -2.39 -20.32 2.56
N SER A 676 -3.05 -21.46 2.80
CA SER A 676 -2.70 -22.42 3.84
C SER A 676 -1.85 -23.60 3.35
N ALA A 677 -1.50 -23.63 2.07
CA ALA A 677 -0.65 -24.67 1.51
C ALA A 677 0.81 -24.48 1.89
N SER A 678 1.58 -25.57 1.94
CA SER A 678 3.04 -25.50 2.04
C SER A 678 3.59 -24.59 0.95
N TYR A 679 4.59 -23.75 1.27
CA TYR A 679 5.22 -22.81 0.34
C TYR A 679 5.61 -23.49 -0.99
N LEU A 680 5.99 -24.77 -0.93
CA LEU A 680 6.46 -25.56 -2.07
C LEU A 680 5.42 -25.73 -3.19
N ASP A 681 4.12 -25.88 -2.88
CA ASP A 681 3.08 -26.16 -3.89
C ASP A 681 2.22 -24.92 -4.25
N ASN A 682 2.58 -23.73 -3.75
CA ASN A 682 1.78 -22.51 -3.85
C ASN A 682 2.25 -21.58 -4.99
N TYR A 683 1.68 -21.76 -6.18
CA TYR A 683 2.01 -20.98 -7.38
C TYR A 683 1.10 -19.75 -7.60
N LYS A 684 0.43 -19.29 -6.54
CA LYS A 684 -0.56 -18.21 -6.64
C LYS A 684 0.07 -16.92 -7.18
N GLY A 685 1.24 -16.55 -6.67
CA GLY A 685 1.91 -15.30 -7.06
C GLY A 685 2.31 -15.29 -8.54
N GLU A 686 2.95 -16.35 -9.00
CA GLU A 686 3.43 -16.52 -10.37
C GLU A 686 2.26 -16.54 -11.37
N ILE A 687 1.17 -17.24 -11.04
CA ILE A 687 -0.01 -17.28 -11.90
C ILE A 687 -0.74 -15.93 -11.90
N GLU A 688 -0.83 -15.24 -10.77
CA GLU A 688 -1.43 -13.90 -10.73
C GLU A 688 -0.64 -12.89 -11.58
N VAL A 689 0.69 -12.89 -11.50
CA VAL A 689 1.57 -12.04 -12.32
C VAL A 689 1.39 -12.35 -13.81
N LEU A 690 1.38 -13.63 -14.17
CA LEU A 690 1.17 -14.08 -15.56
C LEU A 690 -0.17 -13.61 -16.14
N LEU A 691 -1.26 -13.75 -15.37
CA LEU A 691 -2.61 -13.49 -15.85
C LEU A 691 -2.99 -12.00 -15.82
N MET A 692 -2.41 -11.21 -14.91
CA MET A 692 -2.72 -9.80 -14.71
C MET A 692 -2.55 -8.97 -15.98
N THR A 693 -1.50 -9.25 -16.76
CA THR A 693 -1.20 -8.55 -18.02
C THR A 693 -2.26 -8.80 -19.09
N LEU A 694 -2.95 -9.94 -19.06
CA LEU A 694 -3.81 -10.41 -20.16
C LEU A 694 -5.31 -10.33 -19.86
N MET A 695 -5.71 -9.83 -18.70
CA MET A 695 -7.12 -9.83 -18.25
C MET A 695 -8.07 -9.05 -19.16
N SER A 696 -7.60 -7.98 -19.82
CA SER A 696 -8.43 -7.21 -20.75
C SER A 696 -8.71 -7.96 -22.04
N ASP A 697 -7.73 -8.77 -22.50
CA ASP A 697 -7.67 -9.26 -23.88
C ASP A 697 -8.02 -10.76 -23.98
N VAL A 698 -7.78 -11.56 -22.93
CA VAL A 698 -8.04 -13.00 -22.89
C VAL A 698 -9.14 -13.33 -21.85
N PRO A 699 -10.36 -13.72 -22.27
CA PRO A 699 -11.46 -14.04 -21.35
C PRO A 699 -11.12 -15.17 -20.36
N GLN A 700 -10.42 -16.21 -20.81
CA GLN A 700 -10.01 -17.34 -19.98
C GLN A 700 -9.02 -16.92 -18.87
N ALA A 701 -8.12 -15.97 -19.17
CA ALA A 701 -7.20 -15.41 -18.20
C ALA A 701 -7.94 -14.58 -17.15
N ARG A 702 -8.94 -13.80 -17.57
CA ARG A 702 -9.81 -13.04 -16.67
C ARG A 702 -10.60 -13.95 -15.73
N GLU A 703 -11.22 -15.00 -16.26
CA GLU A 703 -11.99 -15.96 -15.45
C GLU A 703 -11.08 -16.68 -14.45
N LEU A 704 -9.93 -17.19 -14.90
CA LEU A 704 -8.99 -17.90 -14.04
C LEU A 704 -8.36 -16.97 -13.00
N PHE A 705 -8.02 -15.73 -13.38
CA PHE A 705 -7.53 -14.73 -12.43
C PHE A 705 -8.58 -14.40 -11.37
N ILE A 706 -9.86 -14.27 -11.76
CA ILE A 706 -10.97 -14.05 -10.81
C ILE A 706 -11.18 -15.29 -9.93
N GLU A 707 -11.02 -16.49 -10.46
CA GLU A 707 -11.12 -17.75 -9.73
C GLU A 707 -10.01 -17.87 -8.68
N ILE A 708 -8.77 -17.54 -9.05
CA ILE A 708 -7.58 -17.59 -8.18
C ILE A 708 -7.57 -16.44 -7.15
N LYS A 709 -7.86 -15.20 -7.56
CA LYS A 709 -8.07 -14.07 -6.62
C LYS A 709 -9.28 -14.31 -5.72
N GLY A 710 -10.32 -14.94 -6.26
CA GLY A 710 -11.51 -15.38 -5.52
C GLY A 710 -11.28 -16.62 -4.64
N GLY A 711 -10.05 -17.14 -4.63
CA GLY A 711 -9.56 -18.32 -3.92
C GLY A 711 -9.07 -18.05 -2.49
N THR A 712 -9.25 -16.85 -1.95
CA THR A 712 -9.12 -16.59 -0.52
C THR A 712 -10.32 -15.80 -0.01
N GLY A 713 -11.23 -16.47 0.69
CA GLY A 713 -12.18 -15.82 1.59
C GLY A 713 -13.45 -15.26 0.95
N LYS A 714 -14.24 -16.10 0.26
CA LYS A 714 -15.68 -15.87 0.21
C LYS A 714 -16.39 -17.01 0.92
N THR A 715 -17.04 -16.72 2.05
CA THR A 715 -18.10 -17.57 2.58
C THR A 715 -19.12 -17.84 1.47
N GLN A 716 -19.77 -19.01 1.49
CA GLN A 716 -20.82 -19.34 0.52
C GLN A 716 -21.90 -18.24 0.46
N GLU A 717 -22.12 -17.53 1.56
CA GLU A 717 -23.02 -16.39 1.71
C GLU A 717 -22.57 -15.17 0.90
N GLU A 718 -21.28 -14.81 0.89
CA GLU A 718 -20.74 -13.69 0.09
C GLU A 718 -20.78 -13.98 -1.42
N ARG A 719 -20.59 -15.23 -1.83
CA ARG A 719 -20.79 -15.66 -3.23
C ARG A 719 -22.27 -15.56 -3.64
N LEU A 720 -23.17 -15.98 -2.77
CA LEU A 720 -24.62 -15.86 -2.98
C LEU A 720 -25.11 -14.41 -2.94
N LEU A 721 -24.47 -13.53 -2.17
CA LEU A 721 -24.75 -12.09 -2.12
C LEU A 721 -24.26 -11.40 -3.40
N TRP A 722 -23.04 -11.70 -3.85
CA TRP A 722 -22.47 -11.19 -5.10
C TRP A 722 -23.32 -11.59 -6.32
N ASN A 723 -23.68 -12.87 -6.42
CA ASN A 723 -24.52 -13.36 -7.50
C ASN A 723 -25.96 -12.80 -7.44
N ARG A 724 -26.48 -12.52 -6.23
CA ARG A 724 -27.75 -11.79 -6.07
C ARG A 724 -27.62 -10.37 -6.60
N LEU A 725 -26.59 -9.63 -6.21
CA LEU A 725 -26.36 -8.25 -6.63
C LEU A 725 -26.22 -8.09 -8.16
N MET A 726 -25.43 -8.95 -8.80
CA MET A 726 -25.15 -8.89 -10.24
C MET A 726 -26.36 -9.29 -11.13
N HIS A 727 -27.37 -9.96 -10.56
CA HIS A 727 -28.52 -10.47 -11.29
C HIS A 727 -29.87 -9.96 -10.77
N LYS A 728 -29.89 -9.03 -9.81
CA LYS A 728 -31.13 -8.43 -9.26
C LYS A 728 -31.52 -7.23 -10.11
N ASP A 729 -32.54 -7.41 -10.95
CA ASP A 729 -33.17 -6.29 -11.65
C ASP A 729 -33.99 -5.43 -10.68
N THR A 730 -33.85 -4.10 -10.81
CA THR A 730 -34.73 -3.06 -10.21
C THR A 730 -34.76 -2.92 -8.68
N ALA A 731 -33.62 -2.91 -7.99
CA ALA A 731 -33.57 -2.45 -6.59
C ALA A 731 -33.76 -0.92 -6.46
N THR A 732 -34.36 -0.43 -5.38
CA THR A 732 -34.37 1.01 -5.03
C THR A 732 -32.96 1.51 -4.70
N LEU A 733 -32.70 2.82 -4.67
CA LEU A 733 -31.37 3.37 -4.34
C LEU A 733 -30.93 2.93 -2.94
N GLU A 734 -31.86 2.95 -1.99
CA GLU A 734 -31.64 2.58 -0.60
C GLU A 734 -31.31 1.09 -0.45
N GLU A 735 -32.05 0.20 -1.12
CA GLU A 735 -31.72 -1.24 -1.16
C GLU A 735 -30.38 -1.51 -1.85
N THR A 736 -30.06 -0.74 -2.89
CA THR A 736 -28.78 -0.84 -3.58
C THR A 736 -27.64 -0.49 -2.63
N LEU A 737 -27.75 0.63 -1.89
CA LEU A 737 -26.74 1.04 -0.92
C LEU A 737 -26.62 0.06 0.25
N GLU A 738 -27.74 -0.49 0.74
CA GLU A 738 -27.75 -1.48 1.83
C GLU A 738 -27.16 -2.83 1.40
N ASP A 739 -27.48 -3.30 0.20
CA ASP A 739 -26.92 -4.56 -0.33
C ASP A 739 -25.41 -4.41 -0.58
N ILE A 740 -24.96 -3.24 -1.03
CA ILE A 740 -23.54 -2.93 -1.22
C ILE A 740 -22.81 -2.75 0.13
N SER A 741 -23.43 -2.15 1.15
CA SER A 741 -22.78 -1.95 2.45
C SER A 741 -22.48 -3.27 3.16
N LYS A 742 -23.16 -4.36 2.78
CA LYS A 742 -22.91 -5.73 3.26
C LYS A 742 -21.74 -6.42 2.54
N LEU A 743 -21.17 -5.80 1.50
CA LEU A 743 -20.02 -6.36 0.80
C LEU A 743 -18.71 -6.09 1.56
N PRO A 744 -17.82 -7.09 1.66
CA PRO A 744 -16.44 -6.89 2.08
C PRO A 744 -15.75 -5.81 1.24
N LEU A 745 -14.86 -5.04 1.88
CA LEU A 745 -14.12 -3.93 1.27
C LEU A 745 -13.49 -4.27 -0.10
N GLY A 746 -12.90 -5.46 -0.24
CA GLY A 746 -12.24 -5.90 -1.49
C GLY A 746 -13.21 -6.16 -2.66
N LEU A 747 -14.50 -6.32 -2.40
CA LEU A 747 -15.52 -6.54 -3.44
C LEU A 747 -16.15 -5.23 -3.94
N LEU A 748 -16.01 -4.13 -3.19
CA LEU A 748 -16.52 -2.82 -3.59
C LEU A 748 -15.81 -2.28 -4.83
N THR A 749 -14.50 -2.49 -4.95
CA THR A 749 -13.71 -2.10 -6.14
C THR A 749 -14.09 -2.91 -7.38
N ILE A 750 -14.54 -4.15 -7.18
CA ILE A 750 -15.06 -5.01 -8.25
C ILE A 750 -16.46 -4.54 -8.64
N TRP A 751 -17.31 -4.17 -7.67
CA TRP A 751 -18.66 -3.66 -7.92
C TRP A 751 -18.64 -2.38 -8.76
N ASP A 752 -17.79 -1.42 -8.40
CA ASP A 752 -17.59 -0.14 -9.12
C ASP A 752 -17.25 -0.35 -10.62
N ARG A 753 -16.56 -1.45 -10.93
CA ARG A 753 -16.15 -1.81 -12.30
C ARG A 753 -17.20 -2.62 -13.06
N GLN A 754 -18.10 -3.34 -12.40
CA GLN A 754 -18.91 -4.38 -13.02
C GLN A 754 -20.42 -4.07 -13.12
N ASP A 755 -21.00 -3.27 -12.22
CA ASP A 755 -22.43 -2.94 -12.26
C ASP A 755 -22.70 -1.47 -12.63
N SER A 756 -22.83 -1.22 -13.93
CA SER A 756 -23.10 0.12 -14.48
C SER A 756 -24.44 0.70 -14.01
N THR A 757 -25.42 -0.14 -13.66
CA THR A 757 -26.77 0.28 -13.31
C THR A 757 -26.83 0.84 -11.89
N SER A 758 -26.28 0.12 -10.92
CA SER A 758 -26.19 0.58 -9.53
C SER A 758 -25.24 1.76 -9.40
N ARG A 759 -24.13 1.75 -10.14
CA ARG A 759 -23.22 2.91 -10.24
C ARG A 759 -23.94 4.15 -10.74
N MET A 760 -24.77 4.04 -11.78
CA MET A 760 -25.55 5.19 -12.29
C MET A 760 -26.49 5.79 -11.23
N LYS A 761 -27.09 4.97 -10.36
CA LYS A 761 -27.94 5.47 -9.26
C LYS A 761 -27.15 6.25 -8.22
N VAL A 762 -25.93 5.80 -7.89
CA VAL A 762 -25.03 6.52 -6.98
C VAL A 762 -24.57 7.84 -7.61
N VAL A 763 -24.24 7.85 -8.90
CA VAL A 763 -23.91 9.09 -9.63
C VAL A 763 -25.07 10.07 -9.63
N GLN A 764 -26.31 9.61 -9.84
CA GLN A 764 -27.50 10.46 -9.77
C GLN A 764 -27.73 11.02 -8.36
N LEU A 765 -27.45 10.26 -7.29
CA LEU A 765 -27.49 10.77 -5.92
C LEU A 765 -26.49 11.91 -5.74
N LEU A 766 -25.24 11.72 -6.20
CA LEU A 766 -24.19 12.73 -6.09
C LEU A 766 -24.54 14.01 -6.86
N GLU A 767 -25.09 13.91 -8.07
CA GLU A 767 -25.55 15.09 -8.84
C GLU A 767 -26.71 15.83 -8.15
N ARG A 768 -27.64 15.14 -7.47
CA ARG A 768 -28.69 15.81 -6.68
C ARG A 768 -28.14 16.52 -5.46
N ILE A 769 -27.20 15.88 -4.74
CA ILE A 769 -26.48 16.49 -3.61
C ILE A 769 -25.73 17.74 -4.08
N ARG A 770 -25.08 17.66 -5.24
CA ARG A 770 -24.39 18.79 -5.88
C ARG A 770 -25.33 19.96 -6.11
N ALA A 771 -26.47 19.72 -6.77
CA ALA A 771 -27.45 20.76 -7.06
C ALA A 771 -27.98 21.41 -5.77
N ALA A 772 -28.22 20.61 -4.72
CA ALA A 772 -28.62 21.12 -3.42
C ALA A 772 -27.54 22.02 -2.78
N CYS A 773 -26.28 21.58 -2.76
CA CYS A 773 -25.15 22.36 -2.25
C CYS A 773 -25.00 23.71 -2.97
N ILE A 774 -25.19 23.74 -4.30
CA ILE A 774 -25.18 24.99 -5.11
C ILE A 774 -26.28 25.93 -4.64
N TYR A 775 -27.50 25.40 -4.50
CA TYR A 775 -28.67 26.19 -4.13
C TYR A 775 -28.49 26.84 -2.75
N PHE A 776 -28.15 26.05 -1.72
CA PHE A 776 -28.01 26.57 -0.35
C PHE A 776 -26.86 27.57 -0.21
N TYR A 777 -25.75 27.35 -0.91
CA TYR A 777 -24.62 28.28 -0.89
C TYR A 777 -24.87 29.56 -1.70
N GLY A 778 -25.53 29.42 -2.86
CA GLY A 778 -25.93 30.56 -3.68
C GLY A 778 -26.89 31.48 -2.94
N ALA A 779 -27.87 30.91 -2.25
CA ALA A 779 -28.84 31.65 -1.43
C ALA A 779 -28.20 32.33 -0.19
N SER A 780 -27.09 31.79 0.35
CA SER A 780 -26.45 32.32 1.55
C SER A 780 -25.49 33.49 1.29
N ASN A 781 -24.86 33.55 0.12
CA ASN A 781 -23.77 34.49 -0.18
C ASN A 781 -24.10 35.52 -1.27
N TYR A 782 -25.06 35.21 -2.14
CA TYR A 782 -25.59 36.16 -3.10
C TYR A 782 -27.09 36.30 -2.83
N ALA A 783 -27.54 37.50 -2.47
CA ALA A 783 -28.92 37.85 -2.77
C ALA A 783 -29.05 37.77 -4.30
N LEU A 784 -29.51 36.63 -4.80
CA LEU A 784 -29.76 36.38 -6.22
C LEU A 784 -30.92 37.29 -6.65
N GLU A 785 -30.64 38.57 -6.89
CA GLU A 785 -31.57 39.51 -7.52
C GLU A 785 -31.61 39.36 -9.04
N THR A 786 -30.89 38.41 -9.65
CA THR A 786 -30.89 38.27 -11.10
C THR A 786 -30.78 36.82 -11.56
N SER A 787 -31.91 36.12 -11.66
CA SER A 787 -32.28 35.38 -12.87
C SER A 787 -33.69 34.78 -12.77
N ASP A 788 -34.55 35.13 -13.74
CA ASP A 788 -35.79 34.44 -14.13
C ASP A 788 -35.57 32.98 -14.60
N SER A 789 -34.57 32.28 -14.05
CA SER A 789 -34.33 30.87 -14.30
C SER A 789 -35.06 30.06 -13.24
N LYS A 790 -36.32 29.70 -13.56
CA LYS A 790 -37.13 28.64 -12.95
C LYS A 790 -36.62 28.15 -11.60
N GLU A 791 -37.24 28.64 -10.52
CA GLU A 791 -37.35 27.90 -9.28
C GLU A 791 -37.88 26.50 -9.61
N GLU A 792 -36.99 25.53 -9.85
CA GLU A 792 -37.32 24.15 -9.57
C GLU A 792 -37.41 24.09 -8.05
N ASP A 793 -38.64 24.03 -7.53
CA ASP A 793 -38.94 23.84 -6.11
C ASP A 793 -38.04 22.73 -5.56
N LEU A 794 -36.96 23.13 -4.89
CA LEU A 794 -36.01 22.20 -4.32
C LEU A 794 -36.76 21.48 -3.19
N ASN A 795 -37.16 20.23 -3.43
CA ASN A 795 -37.90 19.48 -2.43
C ASN A 795 -36.98 19.18 -1.23
N LEU A 796 -37.13 19.97 -0.17
CA LEU A 796 -36.32 19.89 1.05
C LEU A 796 -36.33 18.48 1.65
N GLY A 797 -37.47 17.77 1.55
CA GLY A 797 -37.58 16.39 2.02
C GLY A 797 -36.68 15.43 1.24
N THR A 798 -36.58 15.62 -0.08
CA THR A 798 -35.66 14.84 -0.93
C THR A 798 -34.21 15.15 -0.62
N VAL A 799 -33.86 16.42 -0.40
CA VAL A 799 -32.49 16.82 -0.05
C VAL A 799 -32.06 16.23 1.29
N VAL A 800 -32.91 16.38 2.32
CA VAL A 800 -32.62 15.83 3.66
C VAL A 800 -32.44 14.31 3.58
N ARG A 801 -33.26 13.63 2.77
CA ARG A 801 -33.10 12.19 2.52
C ARG A 801 -31.78 11.88 1.84
N ASP A 802 -31.43 12.61 0.77
CA ASP A 802 -30.20 12.38 0.01
C ASP A 802 -28.94 12.65 0.85
N PHE A 803 -28.93 13.70 1.69
CA PHE A 803 -27.86 13.95 2.67
C PHE A 803 -27.77 12.83 3.71
N ARG A 804 -28.90 12.36 4.24
CA ARG A 804 -28.90 11.23 5.19
C ARG A 804 -28.30 9.97 4.56
N LEU A 805 -28.65 9.66 3.32
CA LEU A 805 -28.07 8.53 2.59
C LEU A 805 -26.56 8.70 2.36
N LEU A 806 -26.12 9.91 2.00
CA LEU A 806 -24.70 10.21 1.89
C LEU A 806 -23.96 9.93 3.20
N PHE A 807 -24.45 10.47 4.32
CA PHE A 807 -23.81 10.32 5.62
C PHE A 807 -23.83 8.88 6.11
N GLN A 808 -24.95 8.17 5.95
CA GLN A 808 -25.08 6.77 6.38
C GLN A 808 -24.13 5.84 5.62
N TYR A 809 -24.00 6.04 4.31
CA TYR A 809 -23.18 5.21 3.43
C TYR A 809 -21.89 5.92 3.00
N PHE A 810 -21.41 6.87 3.79
CA PHE A 810 -20.26 7.72 3.43
C PHE A 810 -18.97 6.93 3.12
N PRO A 811 -18.57 5.91 3.90
CA PRO A 811 -17.36 5.13 3.62
C PRO A 811 -17.47 4.36 2.29
N LEU A 812 -18.69 3.97 1.91
CA LEU A 812 -18.98 3.30 0.66
C LEU A 812 -18.94 4.27 -0.52
N ILE A 813 -19.71 5.36 -0.44
CA ILE A 813 -19.84 6.34 -1.52
C ILE A 813 -18.48 6.96 -1.83
N SER A 814 -17.66 7.22 -0.80
CA SER A 814 -16.33 7.77 -0.97
C SER A 814 -15.40 6.89 -1.83
N ARG A 815 -15.70 5.60 -2.02
CA ARG A 815 -14.92 4.66 -2.85
C ARG A 815 -15.26 4.72 -4.32
N CYS A 816 -16.39 5.32 -4.68
CA CYS A 816 -16.79 5.48 -6.06
C CYS A 816 -15.90 6.53 -6.73
N LYS A 817 -15.28 6.18 -7.86
CA LYS A 817 -14.37 7.09 -8.58
C LYS A 817 -15.07 8.38 -9.01
N GLU A 818 -16.40 8.35 -9.13
CA GLU A 818 -17.19 9.50 -9.56
C GLU A 818 -17.33 10.59 -8.51
N VAL A 819 -17.04 10.30 -7.23
CA VAL A 819 -16.95 11.38 -6.22
C VAL A 819 -15.81 12.35 -6.54
N VAL A 820 -14.78 11.91 -7.29
CA VAL A 820 -13.73 12.80 -7.82
C VAL A 820 -14.31 13.92 -8.71
N PHE A 821 -15.41 13.66 -9.44
CA PHE A 821 -16.08 14.71 -10.23
C PHE A 821 -16.82 15.73 -9.36
N MET A 822 -17.31 15.34 -8.17
CA MET A 822 -17.85 16.29 -7.18
C MET A 822 -16.76 17.20 -6.60
N ILE A 823 -15.53 16.69 -6.47
CA ILE A 823 -14.38 17.44 -5.99
C ILE A 823 -13.94 18.48 -7.04
N SER A 824 -13.89 18.10 -8.33
CA SER A 824 -13.66 19.04 -9.44
C SER A 824 -14.69 20.17 -9.49
N PHE A 825 -15.91 19.90 -9.03
CA PHE A 825 -16.97 20.89 -8.93
C PHE A 825 -16.76 21.90 -7.78
N HIS A 826 -16.21 21.49 -6.64
CA HIS A 826 -15.84 22.41 -5.57
C HIS A 826 -14.72 23.37 -6.02
N ILE A 827 -13.75 22.87 -6.81
CA ILE A 827 -12.71 23.68 -7.47
C ILE A 827 -13.36 24.67 -8.47
N ALA A 828 -14.43 24.28 -9.17
CA ALA A 828 -15.18 25.19 -10.05
C ALA A 828 -15.98 26.26 -9.29
N LEU A 829 -16.58 25.91 -8.14
CA LEU A 829 -17.17 26.88 -7.19
C LEU A 829 -16.12 27.89 -6.74
N ARG A 830 -14.90 27.44 -6.38
CA ARG A 830 -13.75 28.31 -6.07
C ARG A 830 -13.41 29.28 -7.20
N ASN A 831 -13.32 28.80 -8.44
CA ASN A 831 -12.99 29.63 -9.60
C ASN A 831 -14.07 30.67 -9.93
N LEU A 832 -15.35 30.35 -9.70
CA LEU A 832 -16.45 31.32 -9.79
C LEU A 832 -16.36 32.42 -8.71
N MET A 833 -15.72 32.12 -7.57
CA MET A 833 -15.46 33.07 -6.48
C MET A 833 -14.19 33.92 -6.66
N GLN A 834 -13.31 33.58 -7.63
CA GLN A 834 -12.07 34.32 -7.92
C GLN A 834 -12.29 35.60 -8.78
N VAL A 835 -13.51 36.11 -8.93
CA VAL A 835 -13.75 37.33 -9.73
C VAL A 835 -13.37 38.63 -9.00
N GLU A 836 -12.81 38.58 -7.79
CA GLU A 836 -12.04 39.72 -7.24
C GLU A 836 -10.76 39.29 -6.51
N PRO A 837 -9.63 39.33 -7.23
CA PRO A 837 -8.39 39.79 -6.64
C PRO A 837 -7.98 41.06 -7.39
N ILE A 838 -8.37 42.23 -6.89
CA ILE A 838 -7.71 43.48 -7.28
C ILE A 838 -6.32 43.45 -6.62
N PHE A 839 -5.38 42.73 -7.23
CA PHE A 839 -3.95 43.00 -7.11
C PHE A 839 -3.62 44.21 -8.00
N GLU A 840 -4.17 45.37 -7.65
CA GLU A 840 -3.66 46.65 -8.11
C GLU A 840 -3.25 47.46 -6.87
N ALA A 841 -2.12 47.07 -6.29
CA ALA A 841 -1.27 48.05 -5.63
C ALA A 841 -0.12 48.30 -6.60
N GLU A 842 -0.06 49.53 -7.09
CA GLU A 842 1.00 50.08 -7.92
C GLU A 842 2.37 49.53 -7.52
N LEU A 843 3.07 48.89 -8.45
CA LEU A 843 4.51 48.68 -8.34
C LEU A 843 5.15 50.02 -7.94
N PRO A 844 5.86 50.14 -6.81
CA PRO A 844 6.88 51.16 -6.72
C PRO A 844 7.96 50.72 -7.71
N THR A 845 8.03 51.43 -8.84
CA THR A 845 9.16 51.37 -9.74
C THR A 845 10.44 51.40 -8.91
N MET A 846 11.24 50.34 -9.00
CA MET A 846 12.63 50.38 -8.60
C MET A 846 13.29 51.56 -9.30
N THR A 847 13.58 52.63 -8.56
CA THR A 847 14.62 53.58 -8.93
C THR A 847 15.79 53.34 -8.01
N ALA A 848 16.87 52.90 -8.65
CA ALA A 848 18.27 52.95 -8.26
C ALA A 848 18.60 53.73 -6.98
N VAL A 849 19.28 53.01 -6.07
CA VAL A 849 20.62 53.36 -5.58
C VAL A 849 21.07 54.78 -5.95
N ASP A 850 21.21 55.65 -4.96
CA ASP A 850 22.53 56.22 -4.65
C ASP A 850 22.53 57.05 -3.34
N ASN A 851 23.39 56.60 -2.43
CA ASN A 851 24.38 57.37 -1.68
C ASN A 851 24.06 58.80 -1.19
N GLU A 852 24.24 58.98 0.11
CA GLU A 852 24.59 60.25 0.74
C GLU A 852 25.69 60.98 -0.06
N ILE A 853 25.51 62.28 -0.34
CA ILE A 853 26.49 63.35 -0.13
C ILE A 853 25.82 64.71 -0.37
N ASN A 854 26.14 65.62 0.55
CA ASN A 854 25.89 67.05 0.70
C ASN A 854 25.65 67.96 -0.54
N GLU A 855 25.02 69.11 -0.19
CA GLU A 855 25.18 70.46 -0.75
C GLU A 855 24.18 71.02 -1.80
N SER A 856 23.27 71.85 -1.27
CA SER A 856 23.08 73.27 -1.64
C SER A 856 22.14 73.66 -2.80
N THR A 857 21.26 74.61 -2.44
CA THR A 857 20.64 75.68 -3.25
C THR A 857 19.45 75.39 -4.20
N SER A 858 18.33 75.97 -3.77
CA SER A 858 17.07 76.33 -4.45
C SER A 858 17.20 77.21 -5.72
N PRO A 859 16.09 77.72 -6.32
CA PRO A 859 14.98 77.06 -7.02
C PRO A 859 14.75 77.70 -8.43
N ASN A 860 13.88 77.15 -9.30
CA ASN A 860 12.85 77.92 -10.06
C ASN A 860 12.32 77.26 -11.36
N HIS A 861 11.01 77.44 -11.52
CA HIS A 861 10.23 77.76 -12.73
C HIS A 861 10.15 76.80 -13.94
N GLY A 862 8.90 76.48 -14.33
CA GLY A 862 8.58 76.09 -15.71
C GLY A 862 7.15 75.62 -15.96
N LYS A 863 6.23 76.55 -16.24
CA LYS A 863 4.81 76.33 -16.58
C LYS A 863 4.60 75.85 -18.03
N LYS A 864 3.56 75.00 -18.23
CA LYS A 864 2.57 74.94 -19.37
C LYS A 864 3.13 74.49 -20.76
N LYS A 865 2.44 73.77 -21.66
CA LYS A 865 1.05 73.94 -22.18
C LYS A 865 0.69 72.86 -23.25
N LYS A 866 -0.54 72.33 -23.18
CA LYS A 866 -1.58 72.10 -24.24
C LYS A 866 -1.35 71.27 -25.53
N SER A 867 -2.09 70.15 -25.57
CA SER A 867 -3.20 69.75 -26.49
C SER A 867 -3.08 69.83 -28.03
N LYS A 868 -3.47 68.72 -28.69
CA LYS A 868 -4.32 68.77 -29.91
C LYS A 868 -5.20 67.52 -30.05
N LYS A 869 -6.45 67.79 -30.43
CA LYS A 869 -7.64 66.92 -30.56
C LYS A 869 -7.87 66.55 -32.04
N ARG A 870 -8.45 65.38 -32.32
CA ARG A 870 -9.44 65.04 -33.39
C ARG A 870 -9.60 63.50 -33.44
N ALA A 871 -10.73 62.85 -33.74
CA ALA A 871 -12.18 63.09 -33.82
C ALA A 871 -12.79 61.77 -34.36
N LYS A 872 -13.88 61.20 -33.79
CA LYS A 872 -15.29 61.06 -34.29
C LYS A 872 -15.86 59.84 -33.51
N GLY A 873 -17.07 59.77 -32.91
CA GLY A 873 -18.44 60.13 -33.33
C GLY A 873 -19.00 58.96 -34.16
N ASN A 874 -20.01 58.15 -33.77
CA ASN A 874 -21.10 58.25 -32.78
C ASN A 874 -21.01 57.23 -31.65
#